data_AF-A0A0Q5FK49-F1
#
_entry.id   AF-A0A0Q5FK49-F1
#
_cell.length_a   1.000
_cell.length_b   1.000
_cell.length_c   1.000
_cell.angle_alpha   90.00
_cell.angle_beta   90.00
_cell.angle_gamma   90.00
#
_symmetry.space_group_name_H-M   'P 1'
#
loop_
_entity.id
_entity.type
_entity.pdbx_description
1 polymer ?
#
loop_
_entity_poly.entity_id
_entity_poly.type
_entity_poly.pdbx_seq_one_letter_code
_entity_poly.pdbx_strand_id
1 'polypeptide(L)'
;MRRRLSSAAKKTIVIIVTLMLALTAVFTLKQPAHAASQGAGYGTWDDRVGWQGGFVAPDGTVVYCIEPGVSNPSGSSTSAGHQGSVVSRSPYGDRALSADDLARINYLVSSFGQTSNNREASAVNFAVKYIANPNAMFRSHSWNGSWNLPGYVNWVLYSEVGSTEAAAIAARAEALIDASAGITAGTGVDGSGALTFQVDPFNNYDGTVTMVGTAGATGTVTLTNGVFDTTGTATLSGMQANVPYAITGVPPSWDGKPYSISGTGSFTLGGSGWAGSVHLWHTASQQTTAGPGPRATSQFAVTGADPTERTVTFQPVVTTTAAGYVQPGEHATDMLRFHTVAGETGLNNAWPQTGNAQYRVVRADGTLYGPFAAQPAESADVPDDAPVAAHAQVKTTPVDGPTVEYTATSDATVETAGYYTWVWTIAYDDQSAATRMYLPDGYTFTDHFGQTVESSIVPMQFTVTTAVTSPDVLLSGPAADTATVTAEGLWLQQDGENIPVVGRWDAYYDARPAADIVRVPGTEVPDEAVHLGTRTGTLTGNGTVNTPTTLPDGAVQVPAAGKGSIVWVFSILRDDQGANAEYVTDIVDDYGVPSEISTIVQPEVVTKASAGARIGESISDTAVITGHLPHNGAELTFDLYRVPLVEGTGEVDAPSVDGDGAPVSYAPGDLSWVCTADNLVSSNADTGGAIVTETGEYRSHEYEIVENGKYLWVEKLWSVPAVGKERELIREGGCGVAEETSFALDVTTQAMSDTGATTGIEHGVHVWDTATLTGYVPEGGQVTFEAHLVPARAGVDLRTACTADTLAWTSSPVSLEGGFYDETTPLKVESERHTFDPDVDSVLYFVAVTRDALDREVNRGECGDPNETLSLKGQKVIATGGELSPVAVTAAGVTALLAGLGVLLVARRRVRR
;
A
#
# COMPACT_ATOMS: atom_id res chain seq x y z
N MET A 1 35.23 4.98 -24.14
CA MET A 1 35.64 4.70 -25.53
C MET A 1 34.55 5.22 -26.47
N ARG A 2 34.85 6.29 -27.23
CA ARG A 2 34.24 6.78 -28.50
C ARG A 2 32.70 7.01 -28.56
N ARG A 3 32.14 8.10 -29.11
CA ARG A 3 32.66 9.28 -29.84
C ARG A 3 31.48 10.23 -30.14
N ARG A 4 31.71 11.55 -29.97
CA ARG A 4 31.48 12.69 -30.91
C ARG A 4 30.03 13.11 -31.25
N LEU A 5 29.66 14.36 -31.51
CA LEU A 5 30.29 15.71 -31.54
C LEU A 5 29.19 16.73 -31.93
N SER A 6 29.14 17.90 -31.28
CA SER A 6 28.96 19.27 -31.85
C SER A 6 28.73 20.25 -30.67
N SER A 7 29.64 21.13 -30.23
CA SER A 7 30.20 22.39 -30.80
C SER A 7 29.11 23.32 -31.37
N ALA A 8 28.97 24.60 -31.03
CA ALA A 8 29.90 25.65 -30.58
C ALA A 8 29.03 26.83 -30.01
N ALA A 9 29.48 27.95 -29.41
CA ALA A 9 30.77 28.57 -29.16
C ALA A 9 30.58 29.62 -28.04
N LYS A 10 31.59 29.80 -27.17
CA LYS A 10 31.81 30.99 -26.33
C LYS A 10 32.80 31.93 -27.03
N LYS A 11 32.63 33.25 -26.86
CA LYS A 11 33.66 34.32 -26.71
C LYS A 11 32.93 35.69 -26.61
N THR A 12 32.94 36.38 -25.46
CA THR A 12 33.93 37.38 -24.96
C THR A 12 33.69 38.80 -25.47
N ILE A 13 33.59 39.78 -24.55
CA ILE A 13 34.11 41.19 -24.55
C ILE A 13 33.40 41.94 -23.38
N VAL A 14 34.05 42.30 -22.24
CA VAL A 14 34.99 43.43 -21.96
C VAL A 14 34.23 44.75 -21.65
N ILE A 15 34.11 45.18 -20.38
CA ILE A 15 34.93 46.15 -19.59
C ILE A 15 34.29 47.57 -19.48
N ILE A 16 34.22 48.08 -18.23
CA ILE A 16 34.14 49.49 -17.71
C ILE A 16 32.87 50.32 -17.97
N VAL A 17 32.20 50.73 -16.88
CA VAL A 17 31.91 52.15 -16.56
C VAL A 17 31.95 52.36 -15.04
N THR A 18 33.10 52.84 -14.56
CA THR A 18 33.25 53.62 -13.33
C THR A 18 33.69 55.02 -13.77
N LEU A 19 33.24 56.05 -13.05
CA LEU A 19 33.41 57.50 -13.29
C LEU A 19 32.51 58.12 -14.39
N MET A 20 31.49 58.85 -13.95
CA MET A 20 31.34 60.26 -14.34
C MET A 20 30.55 61.05 -13.30
N LEU A 21 31.28 61.51 -12.28
CA LEU A 21 31.01 62.77 -11.61
C LEU A 21 31.21 63.90 -12.64
N ALA A 22 30.35 64.91 -12.60
CA ALA A 22 30.58 66.26 -13.11
C ALA A 22 31.10 66.39 -14.56
N LEU A 23 30.18 66.44 -15.51
CA LEU A 23 30.36 67.24 -16.72
C LEU A 23 28.98 67.69 -17.23
N THR A 24 28.50 68.83 -16.74
CA THR A 24 27.62 69.72 -17.50
C THR A 24 28.41 70.24 -18.70
N ALA A 25 28.65 69.38 -19.69
CA ALA A 25 29.12 69.78 -21.00
C ALA A 25 27.89 70.10 -21.84
N VAL A 26 27.63 71.39 -21.95
CA VAL A 26 26.78 71.97 -22.99
C VAL A 26 27.33 71.50 -24.33
N PHE A 27 26.79 70.41 -24.89
CA PHE A 27 26.94 70.13 -26.31
C PHE A 27 26.04 71.13 -27.05
N THR A 28 26.54 72.34 -27.25
CA THR A 28 26.12 73.13 -28.40
C THR A 28 26.58 72.37 -29.64
N LEU A 29 25.72 71.50 -30.15
CA LEU A 29 25.78 71.10 -31.55
C LEU A 29 25.63 72.39 -32.36
N LYS A 30 26.75 73.01 -32.74
CA LYS A 30 26.75 74.03 -33.78
C LYS A 30 26.28 73.33 -35.04
N GLN A 31 25.00 73.47 -35.36
CA GLN A 31 24.47 73.10 -36.65
C GLN A 31 25.35 73.77 -37.73
N PRO A 32 25.67 73.07 -38.82
CA PRO A 32 26.40 73.67 -39.92
C PRO A 32 25.60 74.90 -40.39
N ALA A 33 26.32 76.02 -40.42
CA ALA A 33 25.84 77.32 -40.85
C ALA A 33 25.39 77.25 -42.32
N HIS A 34 24.11 76.95 -42.56
CA HIS A 34 23.50 77.09 -43.88
C HIS A 34 23.01 78.53 -44.07
N ALA A 35 23.22 79.08 -45.27
CA ALA A 35 22.65 80.38 -45.66
C ALA A 35 21.12 80.25 -45.72
N ALA A 36 20.38 81.23 -45.22
CA ALA A 36 18.94 81.25 -45.41
C ALA A 36 18.64 81.41 -46.90
N SER A 37 17.87 80.50 -47.49
CA SER A 37 17.49 80.56 -48.89
C SER A 37 16.25 81.44 -49.08
N GLN A 38 16.07 81.98 -50.29
CA GLN A 38 14.81 82.65 -50.65
C GLN A 38 13.67 81.64 -50.50
N GLY A 39 12.67 82.00 -49.69
CA GLY A 39 11.40 81.28 -49.63
C GLY A 39 10.50 81.68 -50.79
N ALA A 40 9.19 81.68 -50.59
CA ALA A 40 8.24 82.24 -51.55
C ALA A 40 8.22 83.78 -51.45
N GLY A 41 8.15 84.48 -52.58
CA GLY A 41 8.22 85.95 -52.64
C GLY A 41 8.57 86.50 -54.03
N TYR A 42 8.92 87.78 -54.06
CA TYR A 42 9.29 88.51 -55.29
C TYR A 42 10.56 89.36 -55.07
N GLY A 43 11.29 89.63 -56.16
CA GLY A 43 12.57 90.36 -56.18
C GLY A 43 13.79 89.45 -56.17
N THR A 44 14.98 90.03 -56.04
CA THR A 44 16.26 89.32 -55.92
C THR A 44 17.10 89.89 -54.76
N TRP A 45 18.22 89.25 -54.43
CA TRP A 45 19.08 89.71 -53.32
C TRP A 45 19.82 91.01 -53.60
N ASP A 46 20.16 91.24 -54.87
CA ASP A 46 21.13 92.26 -55.30
C ASP A 46 20.50 93.42 -56.09
N ASP A 47 19.16 93.47 -56.18
CA ASP A 47 18.45 94.57 -56.82
C ASP A 47 18.07 95.69 -55.83
N ARG A 48 17.60 96.82 -56.37
CA ARG A 48 17.18 98.00 -55.59
C ARG A 48 15.99 97.71 -54.65
N VAL A 49 15.16 96.73 -54.97
CA VAL A 49 13.90 96.39 -54.27
C VAL A 49 14.16 95.41 -53.12
N GLY A 50 15.19 94.58 -53.26
CA GLY A 50 15.47 93.44 -52.39
C GLY A 50 14.37 92.37 -52.44
N TRP A 51 14.68 91.19 -51.92
CA TRP A 51 13.71 90.13 -51.69
C TRP A 51 12.56 90.56 -50.76
N GLN A 52 11.31 90.46 -51.24
CA GLN A 52 10.08 90.77 -50.51
C GLN A 52 9.21 89.53 -50.37
N GLY A 53 9.56 88.67 -49.42
CA GLY A 53 8.85 87.44 -49.14
C GLY A 53 9.34 86.76 -47.87
N GLY A 54 9.04 85.46 -47.76
CA GLY A 54 9.57 84.62 -46.69
C GLY A 54 11.03 84.23 -46.95
N PHE A 55 11.75 83.96 -45.87
CA PHE A 55 13.08 83.37 -45.87
C PHE A 55 12.99 81.99 -45.25
N VAL A 56 13.78 81.03 -45.70
CA VAL A 56 13.79 79.69 -45.09
C VAL A 56 14.91 79.65 -44.05
N ALA A 57 14.55 79.50 -42.78
CA ALA A 57 15.50 79.31 -41.69
C ALA A 57 16.16 77.93 -41.76
N PRO A 58 17.33 77.72 -41.10
CA PRO A 58 18.01 76.43 -41.07
C PRO A 58 17.18 75.22 -40.60
N ASP A 59 16.12 75.43 -39.80
CA ASP A 59 15.19 74.37 -39.37
C ASP A 59 14.06 74.08 -40.36
N GLY A 60 14.06 74.76 -41.52
CA GLY A 60 13.06 74.63 -42.57
C GLY A 60 11.83 75.53 -42.40
N THR A 61 11.73 76.29 -41.30
CA THR A 61 10.59 77.21 -41.09
C THR A 61 10.68 78.45 -41.98
N VAL A 62 9.52 78.97 -42.39
CA VAL A 62 9.46 80.25 -43.12
C VAL A 62 9.45 81.40 -42.11
N VAL A 63 10.41 82.31 -42.26
CA VAL A 63 10.64 83.44 -41.35
C VAL A 63 10.60 84.76 -42.12
N TYR A 64 10.25 85.84 -41.43
CA TYR A 64 9.98 87.13 -42.05
C TYR A 64 10.80 88.25 -41.41
N CYS A 65 11.34 89.14 -42.24
CA CYS A 65 12.11 90.30 -41.79
C CYS A 65 11.27 91.24 -40.93
N ILE A 66 11.78 91.59 -39.75
CA ILE A 66 11.12 92.51 -38.82
C ILE A 66 11.81 93.88 -38.73
N GLU A 67 12.84 94.16 -39.55
CA GLU A 67 13.70 95.34 -39.43
C GLU A 67 13.77 96.18 -40.73
N PRO A 68 12.65 96.79 -41.18
CA PRO A 68 12.58 97.42 -42.50
C PRO A 68 13.73 98.41 -42.76
N GLY A 69 14.35 98.33 -43.95
CA GLY A 69 15.48 99.19 -44.33
C GLY A 69 16.89 98.66 -44.01
N VAL A 70 17.01 97.55 -43.29
CA VAL A 70 18.28 96.82 -43.11
C VAL A 70 18.51 95.86 -44.31
N SER A 71 19.74 95.39 -44.56
CA SER A 71 20.00 94.43 -45.64
C SER A 71 19.34 93.08 -45.40
N ASN A 72 18.83 92.44 -46.46
CA ASN A 72 18.18 91.14 -46.35
C ASN A 72 19.13 90.06 -45.80
N PRO A 73 18.61 89.07 -45.05
CA PRO A 73 19.37 88.01 -44.40
C PRO A 73 19.85 86.93 -45.38
N SER A 74 20.75 87.28 -46.30
CA SER A 74 21.37 86.37 -47.28
C SER A 74 22.51 85.50 -46.72
N GLY A 75 23.00 85.84 -45.52
CA GLY A 75 24.05 85.12 -44.82
C GLY A 75 23.56 83.90 -44.02
N SER A 76 24.46 83.30 -43.25
CA SER A 76 24.07 82.21 -42.36
C SER A 76 23.35 82.71 -41.11
N SER A 77 22.23 82.06 -40.81
CA SER A 77 21.32 82.45 -39.73
C SER A 77 21.45 81.52 -38.53
N THR A 78 21.33 82.06 -37.32
CA THR A 78 21.37 81.30 -36.06
C THR A 78 20.11 81.54 -35.25
N SER A 79 19.56 80.49 -34.65
CA SER A 79 18.36 80.59 -33.81
C SER A 79 18.69 81.29 -32.49
N ALA A 80 17.85 82.24 -32.11
CA ALA A 80 17.82 82.83 -30.76
C ALA A 80 16.70 82.24 -29.89
N GLY A 81 16.02 81.19 -30.35
CA GLY A 81 14.85 80.61 -29.68
C GLY A 81 13.63 81.55 -29.65
N HIS A 82 12.64 81.20 -28.82
CA HIS A 82 11.45 82.03 -28.61
C HIS A 82 11.77 83.22 -27.70
N GLN A 83 11.52 84.43 -28.21
CA GLN A 83 11.83 85.68 -27.53
C GLN A 83 10.54 86.44 -27.24
N GLY A 84 10.31 86.79 -25.98
CA GLY A 84 9.17 87.61 -25.53
C GLY A 84 9.48 89.11 -25.42
N SER A 85 10.71 89.52 -25.74
CA SER A 85 11.16 90.91 -25.72
C SER A 85 12.02 91.17 -26.94
N VAL A 86 11.50 91.91 -27.91
CA VAL A 86 12.13 92.12 -29.21
C VAL A 86 12.12 93.60 -29.57
N VAL A 87 13.21 94.10 -30.14
CA VAL A 87 13.31 95.45 -30.69
C VAL A 87 13.59 95.35 -32.18
N SER A 88 12.70 95.90 -33.01
CA SER A 88 12.93 96.08 -34.44
C SER A 88 13.89 97.25 -34.63
N ARG A 89 15.13 96.97 -35.05
CA ARG A 89 16.17 97.99 -35.23
C ARG A 89 16.29 98.39 -36.69
N SER A 90 16.22 99.69 -36.98
CA SER A 90 16.22 100.18 -38.37
C SER A 90 16.98 101.50 -38.50
N PRO A 91 17.66 101.76 -39.64
CA PRO A 91 18.25 103.07 -39.95
C PRO A 91 17.26 104.24 -39.88
N TYR A 92 15.96 103.95 -39.94
CA TYR A 92 14.89 104.95 -39.91
C TYR A 92 14.20 105.08 -38.53
N GLY A 93 14.74 104.42 -37.51
CA GLY A 93 14.29 104.48 -36.11
C GLY A 93 13.92 103.10 -35.56
N ASP A 94 14.26 102.88 -34.28
CA ASP A 94 14.00 101.63 -33.58
C ASP A 94 12.59 101.59 -32.95
N ARG A 95 12.01 100.40 -32.86
CA ARG A 95 10.74 100.16 -32.13
C ARG A 95 10.79 98.88 -31.30
N ALA A 96 10.54 99.01 -29.99
CA ALA A 96 10.28 97.85 -29.14
C ALA A 96 8.91 97.26 -29.44
N LEU A 97 8.84 95.94 -29.63
CA LEU A 97 7.61 95.20 -29.90
C LEU A 97 6.95 94.82 -28.58
N SER A 98 5.68 95.18 -28.41
CA SER A 98 4.88 94.74 -27.27
C SER A 98 4.58 93.24 -27.33
N ALA A 99 4.14 92.65 -26.22
CA ALA A 99 3.69 91.25 -26.20
C ALA A 99 2.56 91.01 -27.23
N ASP A 100 1.65 91.98 -27.40
CA ASP A 100 0.59 91.92 -28.40
C ASP A 100 1.15 92.00 -29.83
N ASP A 101 2.12 92.88 -30.10
CA ASP A 101 2.80 92.93 -31.41
C ASP A 101 3.45 91.57 -31.75
N LEU A 102 4.09 90.94 -30.77
CA LEU A 102 4.69 89.62 -30.93
C LEU A 102 3.67 88.51 -31.09
N ALA A 103 2.56 88.53 -30.36
CA ALA A 103 1.46 87.59 -30.54
C ALA A 103 0.78 87.73 -31.91
N ARG A 104 0.67 88.96 -32.42
CA ARG A 104 0.18 89.26 -33.77
C ARG A 104 1.12 88.74 -34.85
N ILE A 105 2.42 88.99 -34.72
CA ILE A 105 3.44 88.44 -35.64
C ILE A 105 3.41 86.91 -35.57
N ASN A 106 3.38 86.33 -34.37
CA ASN A 106 3.28 84.88 -34.17
C ASN A 106 2.03 84.31 -34.86
N TYR A 107 0.87 84.91 -34.64
CA TYR A 107 -0.37 84.51 -35.33
C TYR A 107 -0.22 84.56 -36.84
N LEU A 108 0.33 85.64 -37.40
CA LEU A 108 0.49 85.78 -38.84
C LEU A 108 1.47 84.78 -39.44
N VAL A 109 2.65 84.65 -38.83
CA VAL A 109 3.71 83.77 -39.32
C VAL A 109 3.31 82.29 -39.18
N SER A 110 2.63 81.93 -38.09
CA SER A 110 2.18 80.57 -37.84
C SER A 110 0.92 80.18 -38.64
N SER A 111 -0.03 81.09 -38.84
CA SER A 111 -1.31 80.77 -39.50
C SER A 111 -1.28 81.00 -41.02
N PHE A 112 -0.48 81.94 -41.50
CA PHE A 112 -0.45 82.33 -42.91
C PHE A 112 0.96 82.32 -43.51
N GLY A 113 1.99 82.51 -42.69
CA GLY A 113 3.38 82.66 -43.14
C GLY A 113 4.10 81.36 -43.50
N GLN A 114 3.62 80.19 -43.04
CA GLN A 114 4.19 78.90 -43.47
C GLN A 114 3.68 78.50 -44.86
N THR A 115 3.93 79.36 -45.85
CA THR A 115 3.36 79.26 -47.21
C THR A 115 4.43 79.23 -48.28
N SER A 116 4.17 78.45 -49.34
CA SER A 116 4.98 78.43 -50.57
C SER A 116 4.42 79.32 -51.68
N ASN A 117 3.31 80.04 -51.43
CA ASN A 117 2.70 80.94 -52.40
C ASN A 117 3.38 82.33 -52.37
N ASN A 118 3.89 82.79 -53.51
CA ASN A 118 4.64 84.05 -53.60
C ASN A 118 3.81 85.28 -53.18
N ARG A 119 2.54 85.36 -53.57
CA ARG A 119 1.63 86.45 -53.18
C ARG A 119 1.39 86.46 -51.68
N GLU A 120 1.07 85.29 -51.12
CA GLU A 120 0.78 85.16 -49.68
C GLU A 120 2.00 85.46 -48.82
N ALA A 121 3.17 84.91 -49.17
CA ALA A 121 4.41 85.19 -48.45
C ALA A 121 4.84 86.66 -48.56
N SER A 122 4.68 87.28 -49.73
CA SER A 122 4.97 88.71 -49.89
C SER A 122 4.00 89.57 -49.07
N ALA A 123 2.72 89.21 -49.04
CA ALA A 123 1.71 89.88 -48.20
C ALA A 123 2.01 89.74 -46.70
N VAL A 124 2.37 88.54 -46.23
CA VAL A 124 2.81 88.30 -44.84
C VAL A 124 4.08 89.11 -44.52
N ASN A 125 5.05 89.17 -45.43
CA ASN A 125 6.26 89.99 -45.26
C ASN A 125 5.93 91.48 -45.06
N PHE A 126 5.02 92.06 -45.85
CA PHE A 126 4.60 93.45 -45.64
C PHE A 126 3.76 93.64 -44.37
N ALA A 127 2.87 92.70 -44.04
CA ALA A 127 2.08 92.75 -42.82
C ALA A 127 2.97 92.66 -41.56
N VAL A 128 3.95 91.75 -41.55
CA VAL A 128 4.93 91.59 -40.47
C VAL A 128 5.80 92.84 -40.33
N LYS A 129 6.31 93.39 -41.44
CA LYS A 129 7.07 94.66 -41.42
C LYS A 129 6.24 95.84 -40.93
N TYR A 130 4.96 95.91 -41.31
CA TYR A 130 4.02 96.93 -40.85
C TYR A 130 3.75 96.80 -39.35
N ILE A 131 3.52 95.59 -38.84
CA ILE A 131 3.30 95.34 -37.41
C ILE A 131 4.60 95.52 -36.62
N ALA A 132 5.77 95.20 -37.17
CA ALA A 132 7.04 95.36 -36.49
C ALA A 132 7.46 96.83 -36.41
N ASN A 133 7.51 97.55 -37.53
CA ASN A 133 7.94 98.95 -37.54
C ASN A 133 7.38 99.70 -38.76
N PRO A 134 6.15 100.23 -38.66
CA PRO A 134 5.45 100.84 -39.80
C PRO A 134 6.15 102.13 -40.26
N ASN A 135 6.70 102.91 -39.34
CA ASN A 135 7.46 104.13 -39.64
C ASN A 135 8.72 103.81 -40.45
N ALA A 136 9.50 102.82 -40.03
CA ALA A 136 10.68 102.38 -40.78
C ALA A 136 10.32 101.79 -42.15
N MET A 137 9.23 101.02 -42.24
CA MET A 137 8.76 100.45 -43.50
C MET A 137 8.50 101.55 -44.53
N PHE A 138 7.65 102.53 -44.24
CA PHE A 138 7.29 103.59 -45.19
C PHE A 138 8.45 104.54 -45.56
N ARG A 139 9.51 104.62 -44.73
CA ARG A 139 10.71 105.42 -45.02
C ARG A 139 11.77 104.67 -45.84
N SER A 140 11.65 103.35 -45.95
CA SER A 140 12.58 102.54 -46.73
C SER A 140 12.29 102.63 -48.24
N HIS A 141 13.22 102.15 -49.08
CA HIS A 141 13.11 102.12 -50.55
C HIS A 141 12.89 103.49 -51.23
N SER A 142 13.27 104.58 -50.55
CA SER A 142 13.14 105.98 -51.03
C SER A 142 11.70 106.37 -51.40
N TRP A 143 10.69 105.79 -50.74
CA TRP A 143 9.29 106.15 -50.95
C TRP A 143 9.01 107.60 -50.51
N ASN A 144 8.41 108.39 -51.39
CA ASN A 144 8.02 109.78 -51.14
C ASN A 144 6.52 110.05 -51.31
N GLY A 145 5.72 108.99 -51.48
CA GLY A 145 4.27 109.09 -51.62
C GLY A 145 3.52 109.09 -50.28
N SER A 146 2.19 108.98 -50.36
CA SER A 146 1.34 108.87 -49.17
C SER A 146 1.66 107.59 -48.39
N TRP A 147 1.63 107.66 -47.05
CA TRP A 147 1.94 106.52 -46.17
C TRP A 147 0.75 105.57 -46.06
N ASN A 148 0.45 104.88 -47.17
CA ASN A 148 -0.55 103.82 -47.26
C ASN A 148 0.05 102.57 -47.90
N LEU A 149 -0.46 101.40 -47.52
CA LEU A 149 0.05 100.11 -47.97
C LEU A 149 -0.06 99.92 -49.50
N PRO A 150 -1.17 100.26 -50.17
CA PRO A 150 -1.32 100.05 -51.61
C PRO A 150 -0.32 100.85 -52.43
N GLY A 151 -0.10 102.12 -52.08
CA GLY A 151 0.89 102.97 -52.73
C GLY A 151 2.32 102.48 -52.49
N TYR A 152 2.65 102.13 -51.25
CA TYR A 152 3.98 101.66 -50.88
C TYR A 152 4.33 100.30 -51.51
N VAL A 153 3.43 99.31 -51.42
CA VAL A 153 3.66 97.98 -52.01
C VAL A 153 3.74 98.08 -53.53
N ASN A 154 2.88 98.89 -54.18
CA ASN A 154 3.00 99.16 -55.61
C ASN A 154 4.36 99.79 -55.94
N TRP A 155 4.84 100.78 -55.18
CA TRP A 155 6.16 101.37 -55.41
C TRP A 155 7.30 100.36 -55.31
N VAL A 156 7.27 99.51 -54.29
CA VAL A 156 8.32 98.52 -54.04
C VAL A 156 8.30 97.44 -55.13
N LEU A 157 7.13 96.91 -55.50
CA LEU A 157 7.02 95.72 -56.35
C LEU A 157 6.67 95.99 -57.82
N TYR A 158 6.40 97.22 -58.23
CA TYR A 158 5.94 97.52 -59.60
C TYR A 158 6.89 96.99 -60.68
N SER A 159 8.22 97.07 -60.47
CA SER A 159 9.21 96.55 -61.42
C SER A 159 9.23 95.03 -61.51
N GLU A 160 8.82 94.34 -60.45
CA GLU A 160 8.91 92.88 -60.34
C GLU A 160 7.65 92.17 -60.84
N VAL A 161 6.47 92.73 -60.55
CA VAL A 161 5.18 92.03 -60.78
C VAL A 161 4.12 92.88 -61.48
N GLY A 162 4.40 94.16 -61.74
CA GLY A 162 3.42 95.11 -62.27
C GLY A 162 2.34 95.54 -61.26
N SER A 163 1.55 96.55 -61.62
CA SER A 163 0.62 97.21 -60.68
C SER A 163 -0.54 96.32 -60.24
N THR A 164 -1.07 95.46 -61.12
CA THR A 164 -2.21 94.58 -60.80
C THR A 164 -1.86 93.59 -59.68
N GLU A 165 -0.71 92.93 -59.79
CA GLU A 165 -0.26 91.95 -58.79
C GLU A 165 0.19 92.64 -57.50
N ALA A 166 0.89 93.79 -57.59
CA ALA A 166 1.27 94.57 -56.42
C ALA A 166 0.04 95.08 -55.63
N ALA A 167 -1.04 95.48 -56.33
CA ALA A 167 -2.30 95.84 -55.68
C ALA A 167 -2.96 94.64 -54.99
N ALA A 168 -2.91 93.44 -55.57
CA ALA A 168 -3.42 92.23 -54.95
C ALA A 168 -2.62 91.82 -53.70
N ILE A 169 -1.30 91.98 -53.73
CA ILE A 169 -0.42 91.75 -52.56
C ILE A 169 -0.73 92.77 -51.46
N ALA A 170 -0.91 94.04 -51.81
CA ALA A 170 -1.24 95.09 -50.85
C ALA A 170 -2.60 94.83 -50.16
N ALA A 171 -3.64 94.51 -50.94
CA ALA A 171 -4.96 94.18 -50.40
C ALA A 171 -4.92 92.95 -49.48
N ARG A 172 -4.10 91.94 -49.81
CA ARG A 172 -3.90 90.77 -48.94
C ARG A 172 -3.14 91.14 -47.66
N ALA A 173 -2.12 91.98 -47.76
CA ALA A 173 -1.36 92.44 -46.59
C ALA A 173 -2.24 93.27 -45.64
N GLU A 174 -3.10 94.14 -46.16
CA GLU A 174 -4.12 94.86 -45.37
C GLU A 174 -5.07 93.89 -44.66
N ALA A 175 -5.61 92.90 -45.38
CA ALA A 175 -6.47 91.89 -44.79
C ALA A 175 -5.77 91.07 -43.69
N LEU A 176 -4.47 90.80 -43.81
CA LEU A 176 -3.68 90.13 -42.76
C LEU A 176 -3.46 91.05 -41.55
N ILE A 177 -3.16 92.33 -41.77
CA ILE A 177 -3.05 93.32 -40.69
C ILE A 177 -4.37 93.42 -39.92
N ASP A 178 -5.50 93.51 -40.63
CA ASP A 178 -6.85 93.56 -40.04
C ASP A 178 -7.17 92.26 -39.28
N ALA A 179 -6.87 91.09 -39.86
CA ALA A 179 -7.08 89.81 -39.21
C ALA A 179 -6.25 89.65 -37.93
N SER A 180 -5.11 90.33 -37.82
CA SER A 180 -4.28 90.35 -36.61
C SER A 180 -4.70 91.41 -35.59
N ALA A 181 -5.51 92.40 -35.95
CA ALA A 181 -5.71 93.60 -35.12
C ALA A 181 -6.32 93.30 -33.74
N GLY A 182 -7.16 92.25 -33.64
CA GLY A 182 -7.77 91.80 -32.39
C GLY A 182 -6.97 90.75 -31.61
N ILE A 183 -5.77 90.36 -32.07
CA ILE A 183 -4.95 89.38 -31.37
C ILE A 183 -4.16 90.08 -30.27
N THR A 184 -4.45 89.72 -29.02
CA THR A 184 -3.65 90.07 -27.84
C THR A 184 -2.78 88.87 -27.43
N ALA A 185 -1.69 89.13 -26.71
CA ALA A 185 -0.89 88.08 -26.11
C ALA A 185 -1.75 87.24 -25.17
N GLY A 186 -1.79 85.94 -25.42
CA GLY A 186 -2.54 85.00 -24.59
C GLY A 186 -1.99 84.99 -23.18
N THR A 187 -2.86 85.18 -22.21
CA THR A 187 -2.55 84.91 -20.80
C THR A 187 -2.69 83.41 -20.55
N GLY A 188 -1.82 82.84 -19.73
CA GLY A 188 -2.08 81.51 -19.18
C GLY A 188 -3.45 81.53 -18.46
N VAL A 189 -4.22 80.44 -18.58
CA VAL A 189 -5.44 80.28 -17.77
C VAL A 189 -5.00 79.79 -16.40
N ASP A 190 -5.45 80.41 -15.30
CA ASP A 190 -5.08 79.94 -13.97
C ASP A 190 -5.62 78.52 -13.76
N GLY A 191 -4.71 77.56 -13.65
CA GLY A 191 -5.00 76.18 -13.29
C GLY A 191 -4.75 75.97 -11.80
N SER A 192 -5.58 75.13 -11.18
CA SER A 192 -5.36 74.71 -9.79
C SER A 192 -5.76 73.25 -9.61
N GLY A 193 -5.21 72.60 -8.58
CA GLY A 193 -5.54 71.24 -8.22
C GLY A 193 -4.76 70.76 -7.01
N ALA A 194 -5.11 69.57 -6.55
CA ALA A 194 -4.40 68.85 -5.49
C ALA A 194 -4.32 67.36 -5.85
N LEU A 195 -3.37 66.65 -5.27
CA LEU A 195 -3.35 65.19 -5.35
C LEU A 195 -4.23 64.63 -4.25
N THR A 196 -5.14 63.74 -4.62
CA THR A 196 -6.06 63.07 -3.69
C THR A 196 -5.77 61.59 -3.74
N PHE A 197 -5.57 60.99 -2.58
CA PHE A 197 -5.19 59.59 -2.43
C PHE A 197 -6.35 58.78 -1.86
N GLN A 198 -6.45 57.54 -2.30
CA GLN A 198 -7.34 56.54 -1.72
C GLN A 198 -6.50 55.33 -1.31
N VAL A 199 -6.69 54.87 -0.08
CA VAL A 199 -6.12 53.62 0.44
C VAL A 199 -7.16 52.54 0.25
N ASP A 200 -6.76 51.38 -0.28
CA ASP A 200 -7.66 50.23 -0.36
C ASP A 200 -7.90 49.66 1.05
N PRO A 201 -9.17 49.55 1.51
CA PRO A 201 -9.48 49.10 2.86
C PRO A 201 -9.21 47.60 3.10
N PHE A 202 -9.06 46.81 2.03
CA PHE A 202 -8.81 45.37 2.07
C PHE A 202 -7.33 45.03 1.87
N ASN A 203 -6.57 45.85 1.14
CA ASN A 203 -5.11 45.73 1.05
C ASN A 203 -4.45 47.11 1.15
N ASN A 204 -3.86 47.43 2.29
CA ASN A 204 -3.27 48.74 2.55
C ASN A 204 -1.98 49.01 1.75
N TYR A 205 -1.44 48.02 1.04
CA TYR A 205 -0.43 48.29 0.01
C TYR A 205 -1.03 48.90 -1.25
N ASP A 206 -2.30 48.66 -1.55
CA ASP A 206 -2.93 49.11 -2.79
C ASP A 206 -3.68 50.44 -2.60
N GLY A 207 -3.89 51.17 -3.68
CA GLY A 207 -4.63 52.42 -3.64
C GLY A 207 -4.67 53.14 -4.98
N THR A 208 -5.17 54.38 -4.96
CA THR A 208 -5.15 55.25 -6.13
C THR A 208 -4.68 56.66 -5.79
N VAL A 209 -4.10 57.34 -6.77
CA VAL A 209 -3.86 58.79 -6.75
C VAL A 209 -4.59 59.45 -7.91
N THR A 210 -5.26 60.57 -7.63
CA THR A 210 -5.94 61.40 -8.62
C THR A 210 -5.48 62.84 -8.47
N MET A 211 -5.07 63.49 -9.56
CA MET A 211 -4.98 64.95 -9.56
C MET A 211 -6.39 65.51 -9.72
N VAL A 212 -6.99 66.00 -8.63
CA VAL A 212 -8.32 66.62 -8.65
C VAL A 212 -8.12 68.12 -8.83
N GLY A 213 -8.63 68.66 -9.93
CA GLY A 213 -8.35 70.04 -10.33
C GLY A 213 -8.90 70.41 -11.70
N THR A 214 -8.33 71.45 -12.30
CA THR A 214 -8.78 71.99 -13.59
C THR A 214 -8.72 70.94 -14.70
N ALA A 215 -9.87 70.65 -15.32
CA ALA A 215 -9.99 69.68 -16.40
C ALA A 215 -9.12 70.06 -17.62
N GLY A 216 -8.57 69.06 -18.29
CA GLY A 216 -7.70 69.25 -19.47
C GLY A 216 -6.22 69.54 -19.14
N ALA A 217 -5.87 69.70 -17.85
CA ALA A 217 -4.48 69.79 -17.44
C ALA A 217 -3.78 68.41 -17.52
N THR A 218 -2.53 68.41 -17.98
CA THR A 218 -1.68 67.22 -18.01
C THR A 218 -0.36 67.48 -17.31
N GLY A 219 0.22 66.47 -16.66
CA GLY A 219 1.38 66.70 -15.80
C GLY A 219 2.20 65.47 -15.48
N THR A 220 3.23 65.71 -14.68
CA THR A 220 4.08 64.66 -14.10
C THR A 220 3.94 64.69 -12.59
N VAL A 221 3.75 63.52 -11.98
CA VAL A 221 3.72 63.33 -10.52
C VAL A 221 4.85 62.40 -10.12
N THR A 222 5.48 62.73 -9.00
CA THR A 222 6.45 61.87 -8.30
C THR A 222 5.92 61.56 -6.91
N LEU A 223 5.85 60.27 -6.59
CA LEU A 223 5.43 59.72 -5.31
C LEU A 223 6.63 59.51 -4.39
N THR A 224 6.36 59.58 -3.09
CA THR A 224 7.25 59.13 -2.02
C THR A 224 6.53 57.98 -1.30
N ASN A 225 7.26 56.90 -1.03
CA ASN A 225 6.74 55.65 -0.46
C ASN A 225 5.67 54.95 -1.32
N GLY A 226 5.65 55.21 -2.63
CA GLY A 226 4.71 54.57 -3.55
C GLY A 226 5.24 54.53 -4.98
N VAL A 227 4.71 53.60 -5.75
CA VAL A 227 4.97 53.45 -7.18
C VAL A 227 3.66 53.37 -7.94
N PHE A 228 3.66 53.79 -9.20
CA PHE A 228 2.52 53.61 -10.09
C PHE A 228 2.53 52.19 -10.65
N ASP A 229 1.40 51.50 -10.57
CA ASP A 229 1.31 50.08 -10.99
C ASP A 229 1.61 49.90 -12.48
N THR A 230 1.27 50.90 -13.29
CA THR A 230 1.49 50.90 -14.74
C THR A 230 2.96 50.94 -15.13
N THR A 231 3.83 51.52 -14.29
CA THR A 231 5.26 51.69 -14.61
C THR A 231 6.18 50.98 -13.64
N GLY A 232 5.70 50.62 -12.44
CA GLY A 232 6.51 50.13 -11.33
C GLY A 232 7.47 51.19 -10.77
N THR A 233 7.29 52.46 -11.12
CA THR A 233 8.19 53.56 -10.73
C THR A 233 7.46 54.62 -9.92
N ALA A 234 8.21 55.40 -9.13
CA ALA A 234 7.64 56.49 -8.34
C ALA A 234 7.18 57.70 -9.17
N THR A 235 7.55 57.79 -10.46
CA THR A 235 7.24 58.94 -11.31
C THR A 235 6.44 58.52 -12.53
N LEU A 236 5.32 59.22 -12.77
CA LEU A 236 4.49 59.06 -13.96
C LEU A 236 4.30 60.40 -14.68
N SER A 237 4.66 60.45 -15.96
CA SER A 237 4.47 61.61 -16.83
C SER A 237 3.23 61.44 -17.71
N GLY A 238 2.57 62.55 -18.05
CA GLY A 238 1.36 62.54 -18.88
C GLY A 238 0.09 62.17 -18.12
N MET A 239 0.10 62.29 -16.78
CA MET A 239 -1.10 62.14 -15.97
C MET A 239 -2.14 63.17 -16.38
N GLN A 240 -3.40 62.76 -16.44
CA GLN A 240 -4.53 63.62 -16.78
C GLN A 240 -5.29 64.04 -15.52
N ALA A 241 -5.75 65.30 -15.49
CA ALA A 241 -6.63 65.80 -14.45
C ALA A 241 -7.91 64.96 -14.31
N ASN A 242 -8.31 64.70 -13.06
CA ASN A 242 -9.53 63.99 -12.67
C ASN A 242 -9.61 62.53 -13.15
N VAL A 243 -8.46 61.91 -13.45
CA VAL A 243 -8.33 60.48 -13.76
C VAL A 243 -7.58 59.78 -12.62
N PRO A 244 -8.13 58.71 -12.03
CA PRO A 244 -7.44 57.93 -11.01
C PRO A 244 -6.38 57.01 -11.63
N TYR A 245 -5.23 56.91 -10.96
CA TYR A 245 -4.15 56.00 -11.31
C TYR A 245 -3.87 55.08 -10.13
N ALA A 246 -3.79 53.77 -10.39
CA ALA A 246 -3.48 52.78 -9.37
C ALA A 246 -2.03 52.88 -8.91
N ILE A 247 -1.83 52.71 -7.61
CA ILE A 247 -0.53 52.82 -6.94
C ILE A 247 -0.36 51.72 -5.92
N THR A 248 0.88 51.28 -5.76
CA THR A 248 1.32 50.34 -4.73
C THR A 248 2.26 51.05 -3.76
N GLY A 249 2.00 50.90 -2.47
CA GLY A 249 2.81 51.44 -1.40
C GLY A 249 4.12 50.69 -1.21
N VAL A 250 5.20 51.44 -1.00
CA VAL A 250 6.55 50.95 -0.73
C VAL A 250 6.97 51.52 0.63
N PRO A 251 6.98 50.69 1.69
CA PRO A 251 7.36 51.17 3.02
C PRO A 251 8.74 51.86 3.02
N PRO A 252 8.89 53.01 3.68
CA PRO A 252 10.16 53.75 3.73
C PRO A 252 11.26 52.99 4.46
N SER A 253 10.85 52.18 5.43
CA SER A 253 11.68 51.28 6.22
C SER A 253 10.96 49.95 6.39
N TRP A 254 11.73 48.90 6.65
CA TRP A 254 11.21 47.55 6.89
C TRP A 254 11.02 47.27 8.39
N ASP A 255 10.58 48.27 9.15
CA ASP A 255 10.43 48.25 10.62
C ASP A 255 8.99 47.99 11.09
N GLY A 256 8.10 47.62 10.17
CA GLY A 256 6.71 47.25 10.49
C GLY A 256 5.78 48.42 10.82
N LYS A 257 6.27 49.66 10.76
CA LYS A 257 5.48 50.82 11.15
C LYS A 257 4.48 51.23 10.06
N PRO A 258 3.35 51.83 10.46
CA PRO A 258 2.46 52.49 9.52
C PRO A 258 3.20 53.57 8.71
N TYR A 259 2.76 53.79 7.48
CA TYR A 259 3.35 54.78 6.57
C TYR A 259 2.28 55.45 5.71
N SER A 260 2.66 56.54 5.04
CA SER A 260 1.80 57.20 4.06
C SER A 260 2.54 57.40 2.74
N ILE A 261 1.81 57.29 1.65
CA ILE A 261 2.21 57.74 0.32
C ILE A 261 1.93 59.24 0.24
N SER A 262 2.90 59.98 -0.29
CA SER A 262 2.72 61.39 -0.63
C SER A 262 3.19 61.66 -2.05
N GLY A 263 2.68 62.71 -2.67
CA GLY A 263 3.03 63.08 -4.03
C GLY A 263 3.28 64.57 -4.17
N THR A 264 4.16 64.89 -5.12
CA THR A 264 4.28 66.23 -5.68
C THR A 264 4.23 66.14 -7.20
N GLY A 265 3.63 67.12 -7.85
CA GLY A 265 3.53 67.12 -9.29
C GLY A 265 3.45 68.52 -9.88
N SER A 266 3.66 68.57 -11.19
CA SER A 266 3.53 69.79 -11.98
C SER A 266 2.62 69.52 -13.17
N PHE A 267 1.60 70.36 -13.33
CA PHE A 267 0.62 70.24 -14.40
C PHE A 267 0.59 71.49 -15.25
N THR A 268 0.41 71.29 -16.55
CA THR A 268 0.35 72.33 -17.57
C THR A 268 -1.06 72.38 -18.14
N LEU A 269 -1.57 73.59 -18.35
CA LEU A 269 -2.84 73.85 -19.00
C LEU A 269 -2.61 74.72 -20.25
N GLY A 270 -3.30 74.38 -21.34
CA GLY A 270 -3.30 75.21 -22.55
C GLY A 270 -4.04 76.53 -22.30
N GLY A 271 -3.39 77.66 -22.57
CA GLY A 271 -3.98 78.99 -22.51
C GLY A 271 -4.79 79.34 -23.78
N SER A 272 -5.49 80.48 -23.74
CA SER A 272 -6.19 81.03 -24.91
C SER A 272 -5.26 81.91 -25.74
N GLY A 273 -5.16 81.66 -27.05
CA GLY A 273 -4.43 82.52 -27.99
C GLY A 273 -2.95 82.20 -28.18
N TRP A 274 -2.22 83.13 -28.77
CA TRP A 274 -0.80 83.01 -29.11
C TRP A 274 0.06 83.62 -28.01
N ALA A 275 1.19 82.99 -27.68
CA ALA A 275 2.12 83.60 -26.73
C ALA A 275 2.67 84.91 -27.31
N GLY A 276 2.93 85.90 -26.45
CA GLY A 276 3.60 87.16 -26.81
C GLY A 276 5.10 87.00 -27.09
N SER A 277 5.45 85.97 -27.87
CA SER A 277 6.81 85.60 -28.23
C SER A 277 6.84 84.98 -29.61
N VAL A 278 7.91 85.23 -30.36
CA VAL A 278 8.18 84.64 -31.68
C VAL A 278 9.54 83.95 -31.65
N HIS A 279 9.77 82.97 -32.52
CA HIS A 279 11.12 82.41 -32.68
C HIS A 279 11.97 83.37 -33.51
N LEU A 280 13.07 83.86 -32.96
CA LEU A 280 13.95 84.79 -33.69
C LEU A 280 15.16 84.11 -34.31
N TRP A 281 15.59 84.66 -35.45
CA TRP A 281 16.79 84.25 -36.17
C TRP A 281 17.65 85.45 -36.50
N HIS A 282 18.95 85.34 -36.22
CA HIS A 282 19.93 86.39 -36.46
C HIS A 282 20.91 86.03 -37.57
N THR A 283 21.18 86.98 -38.47
CA THR A 283 22.06 86.82 -39.64
C THR A 283 23.14 87.90 -39.65
N ALA A 284 24.23 87.69 -38.91
CA ALA A 284 25.35 88.64 -38.80
C ALA A 284 24.89 90.10 -38.58
N SER A 285 25.26 91.03 -39.47
CA SER A 285 24.85 92.44 -39.44
C SER A 285 23.65 92.76 -40.36
N GLN A 286 22.91 91.74 -40.80
CA GLN A 286 21.72 91.83 -41.67
C GLN A 286 20.44 91.77 -40.80
N GLN A 287 19.26 91.88 -41.41
CA GLN A 287 18.00 91.93 -40.66
C GLN A 287 17.79 90.68 -39.80
N THR A 288 17.23 90.87 -38.61
CA THR A 288 16.61 89.80 -37.81
C THR A 288 15.28 89.37 -38.44
N THR A 289 15.01 88.06 -38.40
CA THR A 289 13.74 87.49 -38.89
C THR A 289 12.97 86.79 -37.78
N ALA A 290 11.63 86.82 -37.88
CA ALA A 290 10.71 86.18 -36.96
C ALA A 290 10.01 84.98 -37.61
N GLY A 291 10.05 83.84 -36.92
CA GLY A 291 9.38 82.58 -37.23
C GLY A 291 8.21 82.28 -36.28
N PRO A 292 7.54 81.12 -36.46
CA PRO A 292 6.44 80.67 -35.59
C PRO A 292 6.82 80.66 -34.10
N GLY A 293 5.91 81.07 -33.23
CA GLY A 293 6.05 81.01 -31.77
C GLY A 293 5.01 80.09 -31.11
N PRO A 294 5.15 79.76 -29.82
CA PRO A 294 4.25 78.84 -29.12
C PRO A 294 2.86 79.47 -28.87
N ARG A 295 1.89 78.61 -28.50
CA ARG A 295 0.62 79.02 -27.87
C ARG A 295 0.85 79.36 -26.39
N ALA A 296 -0.05 80.15 -25.79
CA ALA A 296 0.05 80.43 -24.35
C ALA A 296 -0.19 79.16 -23.51
N THR A 297 0.52 79.01 -22.39
CA THR A 297 0.33 77.92 -21.41
C THR A 297 0.49 78.46 -19.99
N SER A 298 -0.07 77.76 -19.01
CA SER A 298 0.16 77.98 -17.57
C SER A 298 0.61 76.69 -16.92
N GLN A 299 1.41 76.80 -15.86
CA GLN A 299 1.91 75.68 -15.09
C GLN A 299 1.60 75.91 -13.62
N PHE A 300 1.13 74.88 -12.93
CA PHE A 300 0.85 74.92 -11.49
C PHE A 300 1.35 73.65 -10.81
N ALA A 301 1.74 73.79 -9.53
CA ALA A 301 2.19 72.68 -8.71
C ALA A 301 1.02 72.08 -7.93
N VAL A 302 1.06 70.77 -7.72
CA VAL A 302 0.10 70.02 -6.91
C VAL A 302 0.83 69.17 -5.89
N THR A 303 0.22 68.95 -4.74
CA THR A 303 0.71 68.03 -3.72
C THR A 303 -0.47 67.37 -3.01
N GLY A 304 -0.19 66.29 -2.29
CA GLY A 304 -1.16 65.57 -1.46
C GLY A 304 -0.50 64.36 -0.81
N ALA A 305 -1.22 63.72 0.12
CA ALA A 305 -0.82 62.49 0.77
C ALA A 305 -2.04 61.63 1.09
N ASP A 306 -1.80 60.39 1.51
CA ASP A 306 -2.86 59.50 1.99
C ASP A 306 -3.72 60.16 3.08
N PRO A 307 -5.04 59.91 3.09
CA PRO A 307 -5.95 60.45 4.10
C PRO A 307 -5.78 59.77 5.47
N THR A 308 -5.18 58.58 5.50
CA THR A 308 -4.90 57.77 6.70
C THR A 308 -3.58 57.04 6.53
N GLU A 309 -2.93 56.67 7.63
CA GLU A 309 -1.75 55.79 7.56
C GLU A 309 -2.15 54.39 7.06
N ARG A 310 -1.28 53.78 6.26
CA ARG A 310 -1.35 52.40 5.79
C ARG A 310 -0.68 51.49 6.81
N THR A 311 -1.35 50.43 7.22
CA THR A 311 -0.70 49.38 8.02
C THR A 311 -0.02 48.34 7.12
N VAL A 312 1.05 47.72 7.64
CA VAL A 312 1.76 46.59 7.01
C VAL A 312 1.44 45.26 7.70
N THR A 313 0.50 45.26 8.65
CA THR A 313 0.12 44.06 9.39
C THR A 313 -0.56 43.04 8.49
N PHE A 314 -0.24 41.76 8.64
CA PHE A 314 -0.86 40.65 7.91
C PHE A 314 -1.28 39.53 8.89
N GLN A 315 -2.10 38.58 8.42
CA GLN A 315 -2.63 37.49 9.25
C GLN A 315 -2.30 36.14 8.62
N PRO A 316 -1.15 35.54 8.96
CA PRO A 316 -0.73 34.26 8.42
C PRO A 316 -1.45 33.08 9.06
N VAL A 317 -2.00 32.21 8.23
CA VAL A 317 -2.63 30.95 8.64
C VAL A 317 -2.01 29.79 7.86
N VAL A 318 -2.31 28.57 8.27
CA VAL A 318 -2.00 27.34 7.52
C VAL A 318 -3.27 26.59 7.20
N THR A 319 -3.23 25.84 6.10
CA THR A 319 -4.11 24.69 5.85
C THR A 319 -3.23 23.47 5.77
N THR A 320 -3.61 22.36 6.40
CA THR A 320 -2.76 21.17 6.42
C THR A 320 -3.43 19.92 5.86
N THR A 321 -2.65 18.86 5.63
CA THR A 321 -3.10 17.59 5.11
C THR A 321 -2.16 16.50 5.57
N ALA A 322 -2.64 15.67 6.50
CA ALA A 322 -1.86 14.59 7.08
C ALA A 322 -1.77 13.40 6.12
N ALA A 323 -0.74 12.57 6.30
CA ALA A 323 -0.73 11.25 5.68
C ALA A 323 -1.92 10.42 6.21
N GLY A 324 -2.73 9.81 5.34
CA GLY A 324 -3.91 9.05 5.79
C GLY A 324 -3.57 7.85 6.68
N TYR A 325 -2.39 7.25 6.49
CA TYR A 325 -1.90 6.11 7.25
C TYR A 325 -0.43 6.27 7.63
N VAL A 326 -0.08 5.82 8.83
CA VAL A 326 1.30 5.81 9.34
C VAL A 326 1.57 4.42 9.91
N GLN A 327 2.67 3.78 9.52
CA GLN A 327 2.97 2.45 10.07
C GLN A 327 3.41 2.58 11.55
N PRO A 328 3.11 1.59 12.40
CA PRO A 328 3.60 1.57 13.77
C PRO A 328 5.13 1.67 13.82
N GLY A 329 5.64 2.58 14.66
CA GLY A 329 7.08 2.86 14.77
C GLY A 329 7.61 3.89 13.76
N GLU A 330 6.77 4.45 12.88
CA GLU A 330 7.13 5.55 11.99
C GLU A 330 6.77 6.92 12.57
N HIS A 331 7.38 7.97 12.02
CA HIS A 331 6.99 9.35 12.32
C HIS A 331 5.77 9.75 11.49
N ALA A 332 4.74 10.28 12.15
CA ALA A 332 3.64 10.94 11.47
C ALA A 332 4.13 12.20 10.74
N THR A 333 3.55 12.46 9.56
CA THR A 333 3.89 13.60 8.70
C THR A 333 2.64 14.40 8.32
N ASP A 334 2.85 15.68 8.05
CA ASP A 334 1.79 16.61 7.64
C ASP A 334 2.33 17.56 6.56
N MET A 335 1.47 18.01 5.65
CA MET A 335 1.79 18.95 4.58
C MET A 335 1.11 20.29 4.85
N LEU A 336 1.89 21.35 5.05
CA LEU A 336 1.41 22.67 5.41
C LEU A 336 1.48 23.64 4.23
N ARG A 337 0.38 24.35 3.99
CA ARG A 337 0.32 25.48 3.06
C ARG A 337 0.00 26.78 3.78
N PHE A 338 1.01 27.65 3.85
CA PHE A 338 0.87 28.97 4.44
C PHE A 338 0.17 29.93 3.48
N HIS A 339 -0.71 30.78 4.01
CA HIS A 339 -1.38 31.84 3.26
C HIS A 339 -1.85 32.95 4.21
N THR A 340 -2.49 33.99 3.67
CA THR A 340 -3.04 35.09 4.46
C THR A 340 -4.56 35.11 4.38
N VAL A 341 -5.19 35.48 5.49
CA VAL A 341 -6.66 35.65 5.58
C VAL A 341 -7.01 37.08 5.97
N ALA A 342 -8.25 37.46 5.71
CA ALA A 342 -8.79 38.73 6.14
C ALA A 342 -9.02 38.74 7.65
N GLY A 343 -8.62 39.82 8.32
CA GLY A 343 -8.96 40.08 9.71
C GLY A 343 -10.41 40.49 9.93
N GLU A 344 -10.73 40.80 11.19
CA GLU A 344 -12.06 41.30 11.59
C GLU A 344 -12.51 42.53 10.81
N THR A 345 -11.58 43.39 10.39
CA THR A 345 -11.85 44.60 9.61
C THR A 345 -11.97 44.34 8.10
N GLY A 346 -11.78 43.09 7.64
CA GLY A 346 -11.68 42.73 6.23
C GLY A 346 -10.29 42.92 5.62
N LEU A 347 -9.34 43.50 6.36
CA LEU A 347 -7.98 43.72 5.88
C LEU A 347 -7.24 42.40 5.67
N ASN A 348 -6.75 42.16 4.45
CA ASN A 348 -5.90 41.05 4.04
C ASN A 348 -4.70 41.58 3.24
N ASN A 349 -3.71 42.12 3.95
CA ASN A 349 -2.45 42.49 3.33
C ASN A 349 -1.69 41.26 2.82
N ALA A 350 -1.03 41.42 1.67
CA ALA A 350 -0.13 40.40 1.14
C ALA A 350 1.00 40.07 2.13
N TRP A 351 1.58 38.87 1.97
CA TRP A 351 2.69 38.43 2.79
C TRP A 351 3.87 39.40 2.70
N PRO A 352 4.36 39.97 3.81
CA PRO A 352 5.35 41.05 3.76
C PRO A 352 6.68 40.59 3.15
N GLN A 353 7.19 41.41 2.23
CA GLN A 353 8.52 41.26 1.64
C GLN A 353 9.42 42.43 2.04
N THR A 354 10.71 42.18 2.20
CA THR A 354 11.72 43.23 2.32
C THR A 354 12.18 43.76 0.97
N GLY A 355 12.96 44.84 0.96
CA GLY A 355 13.44 45.49 -0.27
C GLY A 355 14.36 44.65 -1.16
N ASN A 356 14.77 43.47 -0.70
CA ASN A 356 15.48 42.45 -1.48
C ASN A 356 14.55 41.32 -1.97
N ALA A 357 13.23 41.52 -1.93
CA ALA A 357 12.18 40.56 -2.25
C ALA A 357 12.17 39.29 -1.38
N GLN A 358 12.74 39.34 -0.16
CA GLN A 358 12.65 38.22 0.78
C GLN A 358 11.39 38.31 1.64
N TYR A 359 10.70 37.19 1.81
CA TYR A 359 9.53 37.07 2.67
C TYR A 359 9.90 37.11 4.16
N ARG A 360 8.97 37.63 4.98
CA ARG A 360 9.03 37.43 6.43
C ARG A 360 8.79 35.97 6.77
N VAL A 361 9.66 35.41 7.62
CA VAL A 361 9.56 34.01 8.06
C VAL A 361 8.46 33.91 9.12
N VAL A 362 7.54 32.98 8.93
CA VAL A 362 6.52 32.60 9.91
C VAL A 362 6.83 31.19 10.41
N ARG A 363 6.73 31.01 11.72
CA ARG A 363 6.83 29.72 12.40
C ARG A 363 5.42 29.23 12.74
N ALA A 364 5.14 27.97 12.43
CA ALA A 364 3.99 27.24 12.94
C ALA A 364 4.47 26.07 13.81
N ASP A 365 3.76 25.80 14.89
CA ASP A 365 4.02 24.70 15.81
C ASP A 365 2.81 23.76 15.83
N GLY A 366 3.05 22.48 15.59
CA GLY A 366 2.05 21.43 15.48
C GLY A 366 2.10 20.49 16.66
N THR A 367 0.94 20.11 17.17
CA THR A 367 0.80 19.04 18.16
C THR A 367 -0.04 17.92 17.56
N LEU A 368 0.49 16.70 17.61
CA LEU A 368 -0.21 15.49 17.19
C LEU A 368 -0.91 14.89 18.41
N TYR A 369 -2.23 14.85 18.37
CA TYR A 369 -3.04 14.24 19.41
C TYR A 369 -3.46 12.83 19.04
N GLY A 370 -3.44 11.92 20.01
CA GLY A 370 -3.80 10.51 19.85
C GLY A 370 -2.97 9.61 20.78
N PRO A 371 -3.23 8.29 20.77
CA PRO A 371 -4.20 7.59 19.93
C PRO A 371 -5.65 7.74 20.41
N PHE A 372 -6.59 7.80 19.46
CA PHE A 372 -8.03 7.66 19.70
C PHE A 372 -8.57 6.38 19.07
N ALA A 373 -9.60 5.76 19.66
CA ALA A 373 -10.18 4.52 19.14
C ALA A 373 -11.00 4.77 17.86
N ALA A 374 -11.65 5.93 17.74
CA ALA A 374 -12.39 6.36 16.57
C ALA A 374 -11.91 7.74 16.11
N GLN A 375 -12.24 8.14 14.88
CA GLN A 375 -12.02 9.48 14.37
C GLN A 375 -12.61 10.52 15.36
N PRO A 376 -11.79 11.41 15.94
CA PRO A 376 -12.30 12.47 16.82
C PRO A 376 -13.28 13.38 16.07
N ALA A 377 -14.31 13.85 16.78
CA ALA A 377 -15.24 14.83 16.22
C ALA A 377 -14.55 16.18 16.04
N GLU A 378 -14.80 16.84 14.90
CA GLU A 378 -14.24 18.15 14.63
C GLU A 378 -14.73 19.19 15.64
N SER A 379 -13.82 19.98 16.19
CA SER A 379 -14.13 21.08 17.10
C SER A 379 -13.07 22.20 17.04
N ALA A 380 -13.47 23.42 17.41
CA ALA A 380 -12.55 24.56 17.40
C ALA A 380 -11.48 24.49 18.50
N ASP A 381 -11.75 23.74 19.57
CA ASP A 381 -10.89 23.65 20.74
C ASP A 381 -10.45 22.19 20.96
N VAL A 382 -9.22 21.99 21.38
CA VAL A 382 -8.72 20.67 21.78
C VAL A 382 -9.36 20.26 23.12
N PRO A 383 -9.94 19.05 23.25
CA PRO A 383 -10.41 18.54 24.52
C PRO A 383 -9.31 18.49 25.60
N ASP A 384 -9.63 18.84 26.84
CA ASP A 384 -8.66 18.89 27.96
C ASP A 384 -7.96 17.54 28.23
N ASP A 385 -8.59 16.42 27.87
CA ASP A 385 -8.10 15.06 28.05
C ASP A 385 -7.52 14.44 26.77
N ALA A 386 -7.38 15.21 25.69
CA ALA A 386 -6.78 14.74 24.44
C ALA A 386 -5.32 14.30 24.67
N PRO A 387 -4.97 13.03 24.42
CA PRO A 387 -3.60 12.56 24.60
C PRO A 387 -2.65 13.21 23.58
N VAL A 388 -1.46 13.62 24.01
CA VAL A 388 -0.43 14.15 23.12
C VAL A 388 0.53 13.03 22.74
N ALA A 389 0.68 12.79 21.44
CA ALA A 389 1.57 11.78 20.89
C ALA A 389 2.95 12.35 20.54
N ALA A 390 2.98 13.51 19.87
CA ALA A 390 4.22 14.13 19.37
C ALA A 390 4.03 15.62 19.05
N HIS A 391 5.13 16.29 18.73
CA HIS A 391 5.15 17.68 18.26
C HIS A 391 5.90 17.82 16.93
N ALA A 392 5.66 18.92 16.22
CA ALA A 392 6.44 19.32 15.05
C ALA A 392 6.56 20.84 14.95
N GLN A 393 7.60 21.32 14.26
CA GLN A 393 7.79 22.75 14.00
C GLN A 393 8.15 22.97 12.54
N VAL A 394 7.47 23.93 11.91
CA VAL A 394 7.71 24.33 10.52
C VAL A 394 7.95 25.84 10.46
N LYS A 395 8.90 26.25 9.63
CA LYS A 395 9.17 27.67 9.35
C LYS A 395 9.18 27.89 7.84
N THR A 396 8.51 28.94 7.38
CA THR A 396 8.66 29.37 6.00
C THR A 396 10.09 29.84 5.73
N THR A 397 10.52 29.86 4.46
CA THR A 397 11.84 30.36 4.09
C THR A 397 11.77 31.82 3.63
N PRO A 398 12.85 32.62 3.75
CA PRO A 398 12.89 33.96 3.19
C PRO A 398 12.73 34.01 1.66
N VAL A 399 13.01 32.91 0.95
CA VAL A 399 12.96 32.86 -0.52
C VAL A 399 11.56 32.45 -1.00
N ASP A 400 11.01 31.41 -0.39
CA ASP A 400 9.78 30.77 -0.88
C ASP A 400 8.53 31.32 -0.16
N GLY A 401 8.64 31.71 1.11
CA GLY A 401 7.53 32.27 1.88
C GLY A 401 6.26 31.40 1.83
N PRO A 402 5.09 31.95 1.46
CA PRO A 402 3.85 31.18 1.34
C PRO A 402 3.66 30.47 -0.03
N THR A 403 4.67 30.46 -0.91
CA THR A 403 4.50 30.03 -2.30
C THR A 403 4.72 28.54 -2.53
N VAL A 404 5.16 27.81 -1.51
CA VAL A 404 5.42 26.36 -1.53
C VAL A 404 4.72 25.67 -0.37
N GLU A 405 4.60 24.35 -0.47
CA GLU A 405 4.17 23.50 0.63
C GLU A 405 5.37 23.09 1.48
N TYR A 406 5.13 22.90 2.78
CA TYR A 406 6.15 22.53 3.75
C TYR A 406 5.76 21.22 4.43
N THR A 407 6.68 20.27 4.49
CA THR A 407 6.45 19.02 5.21
C THR A 407 6.86 19.16 6.68
N ALA A 408 5.94 18.80 7.57
CA ALA A 408 6.21 18.55 8.97
C ALA A 408 6.46 17.06 9.22
N THR A 409 7.34 16.77 10.17
CA THR A 409 7.58 15.43 10.69
C THR A 409 7.55 15.52 12.20
N SER A 410 6.76 14.65 12.83
CA SER A 410 6.70 14.50 14.28
C SER A 410 8.09 14.24 14.87
N ASP A 411 8.33 14.72 16.10
CA ASP A 411 9.58 14.53 16.84
C ASP A 411 9.71 13.15 17.51
N ALA A 412 8.60 12.42 17.61
CA ALA A 412 8.52 11.04 18.09
C ALA A 412 7.77 10.15 17.09
N THR A 413 8.06 8.85 17.13
CA THR A 413 7.35 7.83 16.35
C THR A 413 6.02 7.49 17.01
N VAL A 414 5.02 7.09 16.22
CA VAL A 414 3.73 6.62 16.72
C VAL A 414 3.68 5.09 16.71
N GLU A 415 3.54 4.47 17.88
CA GLU A 415 3.55 3.00 18.01
C GLU A 415 2.15 2.42 18.22
N THR A 416 1.32 3.10 19.00
CA THR A 416 0.02 2.56 19.41
C THR A 416 -1.01 2.69 18.28
N ALA A 417 -1.76 1.62 18.01
CA ALA A 417 -2.87 1.68 17.08
C ALA A 417 -3.89 2.75 17.50
N GLY A 418 -4.34 3.57 16.55
CA GLY A 418 -5.24 4.69 16.84
C GLY A 418 -5.42 5.65 15.67
N TYR A 419 -6.43 6.50 15.80
CA TYR A 419 -6.54 7.74 15.05
C TYR A 419 -5.68 8.81 15.73
N TYR A 420 -4.97 9.59 14.92
CA TYR A 420 -4.13 10.70 15.35
C TYR A 420 -4.50 11.94 14.57
N THR A 421 -4.59 13.11 15.20
CA THR A 421 -4.99 14.37 14.53
C THR A 421 -4.01 15.49 14.87
N TRP A 422 -3.55 16.21 13.84
CA TRP A 422 -2.72 17.40 14.02
C TRP A 422 -3.57 18.61 14.42
N VAL A 423 -2.99 19.48 15.24
CA VAL A 423 -3.47 20.85 15.45
C VAL A 423 -2.27 21.78 15.34
N TRP A 424 -2.38 22.76 14.44
CA TRP A 424 -1.32 23.72 14.18
C TRP A 424 -1.63 25.08 14.79
N THR A 425 -0.59 25.72 15.30
CA THR A 425 -0.68 27.04 15.92
C THR A 425 0.35 27.99 15.31
N ILE A 426 -0.04 29.25 15.15
CA ILE A 426 0.87 30.36 14.87
C ILE A 426 0.63 31.41 15.94
N ALA A 427 1.50 31.45 16.94
CA ALA A 427 1.41 32.41 18.04
C ALA A 427 2.37 33.58 17.84
N TYR A 428 1.95 34.79 18.20
CA TYR A 428 2.75 36.02 18.12
C TYR A 428 4.08 35.89 18.87
N ASP A 429 4.04 35.39 20.11
CA ASP A 429 5.22 35.30 20.97
C ASP A 429 6.27 34.31 20.49
N ASP A 430 5.86 33.32 19.68
CA ASP A 430 6.74 32.34 19.06
C ASP A 430 7.47 32.86 17.81
N GLN A 431 7.07 34.03 17.30
CA GLN A 431 7.66 34.63 16.12
C GLN A 431 8.93 35.43 16.41
N SER A 432 9.80 35.48 15.41
CA SER A 432 10.99 36.34 15.46
C SER A 432 10.60 37.81 15.70
N ALA A 433 11.48 38.57 16.35
CA ALA A 433 11.25 40.01 16.56
C ALA A 433 10.99 40.76 15.24
N ALA A 434 11.60 40.33 14.13
CA ALA A 434 11.38 40.92 12.81
C ALA A 434 10.01 40.59 12.21
N THR A 435 9.45 39.42 12.50
CA THR A 435 8.12 38.99 12.03
C THR A 435 7.02 39.64 12.86
N ARG A 436 7.19 39.72 14.19
CA ARG A 436 6.24 40.36 15.11
C ARG A 436 5.92 41.81 14.75
N MET A 437 6.87 42.52 14.12
CA MET A 437 6.66 43.87 13.59
C MET A 437 5.53 43.98 12.55
N TYR A 438 5.11 42.86 11.95
CA TYR A 438 4.10 42.80 10.91
C TYR A 438 2.86 42.01 11.35
N LEU A 439 2.77 41.59 12.61
CA LEU A 439 1.59 40.88 13.11
C LEU A 439 0.77 41.80 14.02
N PRO A 440 -0.56 41.61 14.09
CA PRO A 440 -1.37 42.20 15.15
C PRO A 440 -0.81 41.84 16.53
N ASP A 441 -0.91 42.77 17.49
CA ASP A 441 -0.51 42.49 18.87
C ASP A 441 -1.33 41.33 19.43
N GLY A 442 -0.65 40.35 20.01
CA GLY A 442 -1.30 39.15 20.55
C GLY A 442 -1.89 38.20 19.49
N TYR A 443 -1.48 38.33 18.22
CA TYR A 443 -1.93 37.46 17.14
C TYR A 443 -1.82 35.98 17.50
N THR A 444 -2.89 35.24 17.22
CA THR A 444 -2.89 33.78 17.29
C THR A 444 -3.74 33.21 16.17
N PHE A 445 -3.28 32.11 15.60
CA PHE A 445 -4.06 31.20 14.77
C PHE A 445 -3.95 29.81 15.39
N THR A 446 -5.04 29.06 15.39
CA THR A 446 -5.11 27.67 15.82
C THR A 446 -6.07 26.94 14.88
N ASP A 447 -5.62 25.80 14.36
CA ASP A 447 -6.48 24.95 13.54
C ASP A 447 -7.53 24.20 14.36
N HIS A 448 -8.56 23.69 13.71
CA HIS A 448 -9.56 22.88 14.39
C HIS A 448 -9.01 21.50 14.76
N PHE A 449 -9.39 20.99 15.93
CA PHE A 449 -9.10 19.64 16.38
C PHE A 449 -10.00 18.62 15.68
N GLY A 450 -9.46 17.45 15.33
CA GLY A 450 -10.25 16.30 14.86
C GLY A 450 -10.67 16.37 13.38
N GLN A 451 -10.06 17.25 12.59
CA GLN A 451 -10.31 17.32 11.15
C GLN A 451 -9.83 16.04 10.45
N THR A 452 -10.70 15.41 9.65
CA THR A 452 -10.36 14.16 8.95
C THR A 452 -9.19 14.33 7.99
N VAL A 453 -9.04 15.48 7.33
CA VAL A 453 -7.92 15.77 6.42
C VAL A 453 -6.59 15.93 7.15
N GLU A 454 -6.63 16.23 8.44
CA GLU A 454 -5.46 16.40 9.33
C GLU A 454 -5.29 15.18 10.25
N SER A 455 -5.99 14.09 9.94
CA SER A 455 -5.95 12.85 10.72
C SER A 455 -5.26 11.71 9.98
N SER A 456 -4.53 10.91 10.74
CA SER A 456 -3.84 9.70 10.31
C SER A 456 -4.34 8.49 11.09
N ILE A 457 -4.32 7.32 10.46
CA ILE A 457 -4.59 6.04 11.12
C ILE A 457 -3.28 5.29 11.28
N VAL A 458 -3.00 4.84 12.52
CA VAL A 458 -2.00 3.80 12.79
C VAL A 458 -2.74 2.47 12.90
N PRO A 459 -2.46 1.48 12.03
CA PRO A 459 -3.19 0.22 11.99
C PRO A 459 -3.00 -0.60 13.28
N MET A 460 -3.99 -1.45 13.56
CA MET A 460 -3.97 -2.41 14.66
C MET A 460 -2.88 -3.46 14.45
N GLN A 461 -2.08 -3.64 15.50
CA GLN A 461 -1.20 -4.80 15.68
C GLN A 461 -1.84 -5.73 16.71
N PHE A 462 -1.51 -7.02 16.62
CA PHE A 462 -2.07 -8.03 17.51
C PHE A 462 -0.99 -8.93 18.07
N THR A 463 -1.07 -9.21 19.36
CA THR A 463 -0.45 -10.40 19.94
C THR A 463 -1.44 -11.55 19.81
N VAL A 464 -0.99 -12.66 19.21
CA VAL A 464 -1.79 -13.87 19.02
C VAL A 464 -1.10 -15.05 19.67
N THR A 465 -1.89 -15.89 20.34
CA THR A 465 -1.45 -17.20 20.81
C THR A 465 -2.47 -18.25 20.37
N THR A 466 -2.03 -19.33 19.71
CA THR A 466 -2.93 -20.40 19.29
C THR A 466 -2.59 -21.75 19.91
N ALA A 467 -3.61 -22.61 20.03
CA ALA A 467 -3.49 -23.94 20.61
C ALA A 467 -4.61 -24.87 20.14
N VAL A 468 -4.22 -26.10 19.79
CA VAL A 468 -5.18 -27.13 19.41
C VAL A 468 -6.14 -27.42 20.55
N THR A 469 -7.40 -27.64 20.20
CA THR A 469 -8.44 -27.99 21.16
C THR A 469 -8.24 -29.39 21.77
N SER A 470 -7.56 -30.27 21.03
CA SER A 470 -7.17 -31.61 21.47
C SER A 470 -5.78 -31.96 20.94
N PRO A 471 -4.87 -32.47 21.79
CA PRO A 471 -3.56 -32.93 21.34
C PRO A 471 -3.64 -34.22 20.51
N ASP A 472 -4.73 -34.97 20.63
CA ASP A 472 -4.98 -36.21 19.88
C ASP A 472 -6.23 -36.05 19.01
N VAL A 473 -6.14 -36.47 17.75
CA VAL A 473 -7.26 -36.46 16.80
C VAL A 473 -7.43 -37.82 16.13
N LEU A 474 -8.69 -38.20 15.90
CA LEU A 474 -9.03 -39.46 15.25
C LEU A 474 -8.93 -39.32 13.72
N LEU A 475 -8.55 -40.40 13.03
CA LEU A 475 -8.72 -40.53 11.58
C LEU A 475 -10.17 -40.21 11.18
N SER A 476 -10.34 -39.51 10.05
CA SER A 476 -11.64 -39.01 9.55
C SER A 476 -12.40 -38.07 10.51
N GLY A 477 -11.86 -37.74 11.67
CA GLY A 477 -12.49 -36.92 12.69
C GLY A 477 -12.28 -35.42 12.49
N PRO A 478 -12.90 -34.57 13.33
CA PRO A 478 -12.65 -33.14 13.33
C PRO A 478 -11.29 -32.81 13.98
N ALA A 479 -10.55 -31.91 13.35
CA ALA A 479 -9.46 -31.17 13.98
C ALA A 479 -9.91 -29.72 14.20
N ALA A 480 -9.54 -29.15 15.35
CA ALA A 480 -9.90 -27.79 15.71
C ALA A 480 -8.82 -27.12 16.57
N ASP A 481 -8.79 -25.80 16.48
CA ASP A 481 -7.79 -24.89 17.04
C ASP A 481 -8.48 -23.71 17.74
N THR A 482 -7.75 -23.06 18.63
CA THR A 482 -8.21 -21.89 19.38
C THR A 482 -7.17 -20.79 19.29
N ALA A 483 -7.56 -19.61 18.82
CA ALA A 483 -6.73 -18.41 18.88
C ALA A 483 -7.20 -17.46 19.97
N THR A 484 -6.28 -16.97 20.80
CA THR A 484 -6.51 -15.81 21.66
C THR A 484 -5.82 -14.61 21.05
N VAL A 485 -6.60 -13.58 20.71
CA VAL A 485 -6.14 -12.38 20.00
C VAL A 485 -6.29 -11.17 20.90
N THR A 486 -5.22 -10.40 21.04
CA THR A 486 -5.21 -9.16 21.81
C THR A 486 -4.59 -8.04 20.96
N ALA A 487 -5.32 -6.94 20.79
CA ALA A 487 -4.79 -5.75 20.12
C ALA A 487 -3.69 -5.09 20.97
N GLU A 488 -2.60 -4.71 20.32
CA GLU A 488 -1.51 -3.94 20.90
C GLU A 488 -1.88 -2.45 20.87
N GLY A 489 -2.66 -2.02 21.86
CA GLY A 489 -3.20 -0.67 21.94
C GLY A 489 -4.72 -0.65 21.87
N LEU A 490 -5.27 0.28 21.09
CA LEU A 490 -6.71 0.43 20.93
C LEU A 490 -7.22 -0.49 19.82
N TRP A 491 -8.36 -1.14 20.08
CA TRP A 491 -9.16 -1.71 19.02
C TRP A 491 -9.87 -0.56 18.30
N LEU A 492 -9.59 -0.37 17.02
CA LEU A 492 -10.14 0.74 16.25
C LEU A 492 -11.65 0.60 16.07
N GLN A 493 -12.34 1.73 16.05
CA GLN A 493 -13.79 1.82 16.05
C GLN A 493 -14.29 2.70 14.92
N GLN A 494 -15.43 2.32 14.37
CA GLN A 494 -16.22 3.10 13.43
C GLN A 494 -17.65 3.15 13.93
N ASP A 495 -18.25 4.35 13.95
CA ASP A 495 -19.62 4.58 14.45
C ASP A 495 -19.87 4.07 15.88
N GLY A 496 -18.81 4.03 16.71
CA GLY A 496 -18.84 3.57 18.10
C GLY A 496 -18.77 2.04 18.26
N GLU A 497 -18.60 1.29 17.18
CA GLU A 497 -18.43 -0.16 17.19
C GLU A 497 -17.00 -0.54 16.77
N ASN A 498 -16.49 -1.64 17.32
CA ASN A 498 -15.18 -2.17 16.96
C ASN A 498 -15.16 -2.60 15.49
N ILE A 499 -14.12 -2.17 14.75
CA ILE A 499 -13.90 -2.59 13.37
C ILE A 499 -13.65 -4.10 13.36
N PRO A 500 -14.43 -4.90 12.62
CA PRO A 500 -14.25 -6.34 12.57
C PRO A 500 -12.97 -6.71 11.81
N VAL A 501 -12.24 -7.68 12.36
CA VAL A 501 -10.99 -8.23 11.79
C VAL A 501 -11.18 -9.70 11.46
N VAL A 502 -10.80 -10.12 10.27
CA VAL A 502 -10.86 -11.52 9.84
C VAL A 502 -9.56 -12.23 10.22
N GLY A 503 -9.67 -13.26 11.06
CA GLY A 503 -8.60 -14.23 11.30
C GLY A 503 -8.77 -15.44 10.40
N ARG A 504 -7.66 -16.06 10.01
CA ARG A 504 -7.58 -17.21 9.09
C ARG A 504 -6.73 -18.32 9.70
N TRP A 505 -7.26 -19.54 9.70
CA TRP A 505 -6.64 -20.76 10.20
C TRP A 505 -6.44 -21.73 9.04
N ASP A 506 -5.21 -22.04 8.72
CA ASP A 506 -4.87 -23.09 7.75
C ASP A 506 -4.43 -24.34 8.49
N ALA A 507 -5.06 -25.47 8.15
CA ALA A 507 -4.69 -26.77 8.70
C ALA A 507 -3.94 -27.60 7.66
N TYR A 508 -2.87 -28.23 8.10
CA TYR A 508 -2.01 -29.07 7.27
C TYR A 508 -1.89 -30.47 7.87
N TYR A 509 -1.89 -31.49 7.02
CA TYR A 509 -1.45 -32.83 7.36
C TYR A 509 0.04 -32.97 7.10
N ASP A 510 0.79 -33.36 8.13
CA ASP A 510 2.21 -33.67 8.05
C ASP A 510 2.40 -35.15 8.40
N ALA A 511 3.03 -35.92 7.51
CA ALA A 511 3.26 -37.36 7.74
C ALA A 511 4.27 -37.63 8.88
N ARG A 512 5.01 -36.60 9.32
CA ARG A 512 5.95 -36.72 10.45
C ARG A 512 5.24 -36.76 11.79
N PRO A 513 5.80 -37.47 12.78
CA PRO A 513 5.32 -37.36 14.16
C PRO A 513 5.61 -35.95 14.69
N ALA A 514 4.78 -35.48 15.63
CA ALA A 514 4.85 -34.13 16.18
C ALA A 514 6.25 -33.75 16.71
N ALA A 515 7.00 -34.71 17.25
CA ALA A 515 8.36 -34.50 17.77
C ALA A 515 9.42 -34.18 16.69
N ASP A 516 9.16 -34.54 15.43
CA ASP A 516 10.09 -34.36 14.32
C ASP A 516 9.76 -33.13 13.46
N ILE A 517 8.65 -32.44 13.76
CA ILE A 517 8.24 -31.22 13.06
C ILE A 517 9.01 -30.04 13.66
N VAL A 518 9.80 -29.36 12.82
CA VAL A 518 10.61 -28.22 13.22
C VAL A 518 9.81 -26.93 13.02
N ARG A 519 9.92 -26.00 13.98
CA ARG A 519 9.33 -24.68 13.89
C ARG A 519 9.99 -23.86 12.78
N VAL A 520 9.20 -23.37 11.83
CA VAL A 520 9.61 -22.51 10.71
C VAL A 520 8.59 -21.38 10.52
N PRO A 521 8.94 -20.26 9.86
CA PRO A 521 7.95 -19.23 9.55
C PRO A 521 6.73 -19.81 8.83
N GLY A 522 5.51 -19.36 9.16
CA GLY A 522 4.28 -19.87 8.52
C GLY A 522 4.15 -19.55 7.03
N THR A 523 5.03 -18.69 6.49
CA THR A 523 5.19 -18.47 5.05
C THR A 523 6.09 -19.50 4.36
N GLU A 524 6.74 -20.37 5.13
CA GLU A 524 7.70 -21.38 4.69
C GLU A 524 7.23 -22.79 5.08
N VAL A 525 5.91 -23.04 4.99
CA VAL A 525 5.33 -24.38 5.22
C VAL A 525 6.02 -25.40 4.32
N PRO A 526 6.51 -26.54 4.85
CA PRO A 526 7.21 -27.55 4.05
C PRO A 526 6.34 -28.13 2.92
N ASP A 527 6.93 -28.35 1.74
CA ASP A 527 6.21 -28.86 0.55
C ASP A 527 5.56 -30.24 0.79
N GLU A 528 6.10 -31.04 1.72
CA GLU A 528 5.53 -32.32 2.12
C GLU A 528 4.25 -32.21 2.96
N ALA A 529 3.94 -31.05 3.53
CA ALA A 529 2.74 -30.82 4.32
C ALA A 529 1.54 -30.55 3.41
N VAL A 530 0.49 -31.34 3.55
CA VAL A 530 -0.71 -31.29 2.69
C VAL A 530 -1.74 -30.35 3.31
N HIS A 531 -2.09 -29.26 2.62
CA HIS A 531 -3.16 -28.37 3.06
C HIS A 531 -4.52 -29.10 3.04
N LEU A 532 -5.18 -29.15 4.20
CA LEU A 532 -6.48 -29.81 4.38
C LEU A 532 -7.64 -28.83 4.22
N GLY A 533 -7.41 -27.56 4.53
CA GLY A 533 -8.40 -26.51 4.37
C GLY A 533 -8.14 -25.28 5.22
N THR A 534 -8.93 -24.25 4.94
CA THR A 534 -8.86 -22.95 5.58
C THR A 534 -10.17 -22.67 6.32
N ARG A 535 -10.07 -22.10 7.52
CA ARG A 535 -11.21 -21.52 8.26
C ARG A 535 -10.97 -20.05 8.50
N THR A 536 -12.03 -19.27 8.42
CA THR A 536 -12.01 -17.85 8.74
C THR A 536 -13.02 -17.54 9.83
N GLY A 537 -12.71 -16.52 10.63
CA GLY A 537 -13.53 -16.08 11.75
C GLY A 537 -13.42 -14.58 11.92
N THR A 538 -14.51 -13.94 12.33
CA THR A 538 -14.53 -12.49 12.58
C THR A 538 -14.28 -12.22 14.05
N LEU A 539 -13.27 -11.40 14.31
CA LEU A 539 -12.86 -10.87 15.60
C LEU A 539 -13.45 -9.45 15.73
N THR A 540 -14.20 -9.19 16.80
CA THR A 540 -14.79 -7.86 17.07
C THR A 540 -14.22 -7.23 18.34
N GLY A 541 -13.07 -7.70 18.81
CA GLY A 541 -12.44 -7.29 20.05
C GLY A 541 -11.45 -8.32 20.56
N ASN A 542 -10.76 -7.95 21.64
CA ASN A 542 -9.86 -8.85 22.35
C ASN A 542 -10.64 -10.06 22.88
N GLY A 543 -10.12 -11.26 22.67
CA GLY A 543 -10.79 -12.47 23.13
C GLY A 543 -10.26 -13.74 22.48
N THR A 544 -10.97 -14.82 22.78
CA THR A 544 -10.66 -16.16 22.29
C THR A 544 -11.68 -16.57 21.25
N VAL A 545 -11.21 -17.06 20.11
CA VAL A 545 -12.03 -17.58 19.01
C VAL A 545 -11.59 -19.00 18.69
N ASN A 546 -12.58 -19.89 18.58
CA ASN A 546 -12.37 -21.30 18.31
C ASN A 546 -12.79 -21.60 16.88
N THR A 547 -12.04 -22.45 16.20
CA THR A 547 -12.56 -23.10 14.98
C THR A 547 -13.62 -24.14 15.36
N PRO A 548 -14.53 -24.51 14.45
CA PRO A 548 -15.58 -25.47 14.76
C PRO A 548 -15.01 -26.82 15.19
N THR A 549 -15.60 -27.42 16.24
CA THR A 549 -15.15 -28.71 16.80
C THR A 549 -15.89 -29.93 16.24
N THR A 550 -16.86 -29.72 15.34
CA THR A 550 -17.63 -30.79 14.70
C THR A 550 -17.59 -30.65 13.18
N LEU A 551 -17.56 -31.78 12.45
CA LEU A 551 -17.57 -31.76 10.99
C LEU A 551 -18.84 -31.08 10.40
N PRO A 552 -20.06 -31.28 10.94
CA PRO A 552 -21.25 -30.57 10.46
C PRO A 552 -21.16 -29.04 10.58
N ASP A 553 -20.49 -28.54 11.60
CA ASP A 553 -20.26 -27.09 11.80
C ASP A 553 -19.06 -26.57 10.98
N GLY A 554 -18.42 -27.45 10.21
CA GLY A 554 -17.25 -27.12 9.42
C GLY A 554 -15.95 -27.19 10.20
N ALA A 555 -15.71 -28.22 11.01
CA ALA A 555 -14.34 -28.53 11.41
C ALA A 555 -13.50 -28.93 10.17
N VAL A 556 -12.17 -28.87 10.27
CA VAL A 556 -11.30 -29.49 9.26
C VAL A 556 -11.31 -30.99 9.50
N GLN A 557 -11.45 -31.78 8.43
CA GLN A 557 -11.46 -33.24 8.54
C GLN A 557 -10.02 -33.78 8.46
N VAL A 558 -9.64 -34.57 9.46
CA VAL A 558 -8.39 -35.36 9.47
C VAL A 558 -8.43 -36.39 8.34
N PRO A 559 -7.30 -36.71 7.67
CA PRO A 559 -7.23 -37.77 6.66
C PRO A 559 -7.85 -39.09 7.11
N ALA A 560 -8.36 -39.85 6.14
CA ALA A 560 -9.06 -41.11 6.42
C ALA A 560 -8.09 -42.26 6.75
N ALA A 561 -6.84 -42.16 6.27
CA ALA A 561 -5.71 -43.01 6.61
C ALA A 561 -4.43 -42.18 6.76
N GLY A 562 -3.34 -42.84 7.17
CA GLY A 562 -2.03 -42.21 7.37
C GLY A 562 -1.71 -41.92 8.84
N LYS A 563 -0.41 -41.88 9.13
CA LYS A 563 0.14 -41.54 10.46
C LYS A 563 0.78 -40.16 10.36
N GLY A 564 0.86 -39.46 11.48
CA GLY A 564 1.52 -38.16 11.54
C GLY A 564 0.72 -37.19 12.38
N SER A 565 0.69 -35.93 11.94
CA SER A 565 0.21 -34.81 12.73
C SER A 565 -0.66 -33.87 11.90
N ILE A 566 -1.55 -33.15 12.59
CA ILE A 566 -2.24 -31.98 12.05
C ILE A 566 -1.58 -30.74 12.63
N VAL A 567 -1.13 -29.84 11.77
CA VAL A 567 -0.45 -28.59 12.16
C VAL A 567 -1.31 -27.41 11.72
N TRP A 568 -1.52 -26.45 12.62
CA TRP A 568 -2.25 -25.23 12.32
C TRP A 568 -1.28 -24.06 12.07
N VAL A 569 -1.70 -23.14 11.20
CA VAL A 569 -1.07 -21.83 11.02
C VAL A 569 -2.17 -20.79 11.07
N PHE A 570 -2.07 -19.85 12.00
CA PHE A 570 -2.99 -18.71 12.10
C PHE A 570 -2.44 -17.48 11.40
N SER A 571 -3.32 -16.70 10.78
CA SER A 571 -2.96 -15.40 10.21
C SER A 571 -4.08 -14.36 10.31
N ILE A 572 -3.69 -13.10 10.41
CA ILE A 572 -4.54 -11.94 10.12
C ILE A 572 -3.88 -11.26 8.93
N LEU A 573 -4.50 -11.32 7.77
CA LEU A 573 -3.96 -10.75 6.54
C LEU A 573 -4.83 -9.60 6.05
N ARG A 574 -4.20 -8.52 5.59
CA ARG A 574 -4.86 -7.36 4.98
C ARG A 574 -5.75 -7.75 3.81
N ASP A 575 -5.31 -8.71 3.01
CA ASP A 575 -6.06 -9.23 1.85
C ASP A 575 -7.41 -9.87 2.24
N ASP A 576 -7.53 -10.39 3.47
CA ASP A 576 -8.76 -11.00 3.98
C ASP A 576 -9.76 -9.98 4.56
N GLN A 577 -9.36 -8.71 4.73
CA GLN A 577 -10.15 -7.71 5.46
C GLN A 577 -11.15 -6.92 4.59
N GLY A 578 -11.04 -7.00 3.26
CA GLY A 578 -11.86 -6.21 2.35
C GLY A 578 -11.69 -4.69 2.56
N ALA A 579 -12.78 -3.98 2.89
CA ALA A 579 -12.75 -2.53 3.12
C ALA A 579 -11.91 -2.13 4.35
N ASN A 580 -11.59 -3.08 5.23
CA ASN A 580 -10.86 -2.82 6.46
C ASN A 580 -9.33 -3.06 6.33
N ALA A 581 -8.82 -3.31 5.11
CA ALA A 581 -7.44 -3.71 4.87
C ALA A 581 -6.37 -2.73 5.38
N GLU A 582 -6.68 -1.44 5.48
CA GLU A 582 -5.71 -0.44 5.96
C GLU A 582 -5.71 -0.28 7.50
N TYR A 583 -6.63 -0.93 8.22
CA TYR A 583 -6.73 -0.83 9.68
C TYR A 583 -5.94 -1.91 10.43
N VAL A 584 -5.28 -2.83 9.74
CA VAL A 584 -4.52 -3.93 10.35
C VAL A 584 -3.17 -4.10 9.67
N THR A 585 -2.21 -4.66 10.40
CA THR A 585 -0.96 -5.18 9.84
C THR A 585 -1.04 -6.70 9.66
N ASP A 586 -0.33 -7.22 8.66
CA ASP A 586 -0.24 -8.68 8.46
C ASP A 586 0.45 -9.36 9.64
N ILE A 587 -0.13 -10.47 10.09
CA ILE A 587 0.43 -11.37 11.09
C ILE A 587 0.25 -12.79 10.58
N VAL A 588 1.31 -13.59 10.66
CA VAL A 588 1.31 -15.01 10.35
C VAL A 588 2.10 -15.70 11.46
N ASP A 589 1.49 -16.68 12.12
CA ASP A 589 2.19 -17.51 13.12
C ASP A 589 3.16 -18.48 12.44
N ASP A 590 4.07 -19.06 13.21
CA ASP A 590 5.02 -20.05 12.73
C ASP A 590 4.35 -21.41 12.50
N TYR A 591 4.77 -22.14 11.47
CA TYR A 591 4.43 -23.55 11.32
C TYR A 591 5.23 -24.39 12.31
N GLY A 592 4.61 -25.44 12.87
CA GLY A 592 5.30 -26.39 13.76
C GLY A 592 5.46 -25.91 15.20
N VAL A 593 4.64 -24.96 15.64
CA VAL A 593 4.55 -24.58 17.06
C VAL A 593 3.95 -25.75 17.86
N PRO A 594 4.61 -26.25 18.95
CA PRO A 594 4.14 -27.47 19.62
C PRO A 594 2.70 -27.44 20.17
N SER A 595 2.18 -26.27 20.56
CA SER A 595 0.78 -26.12 21.00
C SER A 595 -0.23 -26.21 19.84
N GLU A 596 0.23 -26.12 18.60
CA GLU A 596 -0.57 -26.04 17.38
C GLU A 596 -0.55 -27.36 16.58
N ILE A 597 -0.06 -28.43 17.21
CA ILE A 597 0.08 -29.75 16.62
C ILE A 597 -0.81 -30.76 17.35
N SER A 598 -1.67 -31.45 16.61
CA SER A 598 -2.38 -32.64 17.06
C SER A 598 -1.76 -33.91 16.47
N THR A 599 -1.64 -34.98 17.26
CA THR A 599 -1.20 -36.30 16.79
C THR A 599 -2.40 -37.10 16.27
N ILE A 600 -2.25 -37.74 15.12
CA ILE A 600 -3.27 -38.64 14.56
C ILE A 600 -3.13 -40.01 15.24
N VAL A 601 -4.03 -40.30 16.19
CA VAL A 601 -4.03 -41.57 16.90
C VAL A 601 -4.54 -42.71 16.01
N GLN A 602 -3.96 -43.89 16.17
CA GLN A 602 -4.15 -45.04 15.28
C GLN A 602 -4.84 -46.20 15.99
N PRO A 603 -5.54 -47.06 15.22
CA PRO A 603 -5.95 -48.37 15.71
C PRO A 603 -4.77 -49.36 15.69
N GLU A 604 -4.84 -50.31 16.61
CA GLU A 604 -3.97 -51.47 16.70
C GLU A 604 -4.78 -52.72 16.43
N VAL A 605 -4.23 -53.63 15.63
CA VAL A 605 -4.89 -54.88 15.25
C VAL A 605 -3.89 -56.01 15.45
N VAL A 606 -4.36 -57.05 16.14
CA VAL A 606 -3.65 -58.33 16.31
C VAL A 606 -4.64 -59.42 16.00
N THR A 607 -4.28 -60.39 15.18
CA THR A 607 -5.16 -61.48 14.77
C THR A 607 -4.70 -62.81 15.35
N LYS A 608 -5.53 -63.86 15.19
CA LYS A 608 -5.37 -65.19 15.80
C LYS A 608 -6.12 -66.23 14.96
N ALA A 609 -5.42 -66.85 14.02
CA ALA A 609 -5.99 -67.91 13.21
C ALA A 609 -6.20 -69.21 14.01
N SER A 610 -7.24 -69.96 13.65
CA SER A 610 -7.36 -71.37 14.01
C SER A 610 -6.16 -72.13 13.45
N ALA A 611 -5.51 -72.98 14.24
CA ALA A 611 -4.25 -73.59 13.82
C ALA A 611 -4.40 -74.60 12.67
N GLY A 612 -5.56 -75.24 12.53
CA GLY A 612 -5.82 -76.12 11.40
C GLY A 612 -7.12 -76.89 11.53
N ALA A 613 -7.44 -77.64 10.48
CA ALA A 613 -8.56 -78.58 10.43
C ALA A 613 -8.33 -79.61 9.31
N ARG A 614 -9.20 -80.63 9.22
CA ARG A 614 -9.20 -81.60 8.11
C ARG A 614 -10.02 -81.11 6.91
N ILE A 615 -9.89 -81.78 5.77
CA ILE A 615 -10.74 -81.53 4.59
C ILE A 615 -12.22 -81.69 4.98
N GLY A 616 -13.06 -80.74 4.54
CA GLY A 616 -14.50 -80.66 4.86
C GLY A 616 -14.83 -79.95 6.17
N GLU A 617 -13.83 -79.56 6.97
CA GLU A 617 -14.00 -78.71 8.13
C GLU A 617 -13.57 -77.26 7.83
N SER A 618 -13.94 -76.34 8.72
CA SER A 618 -13.69 -74.91 8.53
C SER A 618 -12.53 -74.38 9.37
N ILE A 619 -11.75 -73.48 8.78
CA ILE A 619 -10.81 -72.59 9.49
C ILE A 619 -11.34 -71.16 9.54
N SER A 620 -10.90 -70.40 10.54
CA SER A 620 -11.26 -68.99 10.74
C SER A 620 -10.17 -68.25 11.50
N ASP A 621 -10.22 -66.93 11.46
CA ASP A 621 -9.34 -66.02 12.20
C ASP A 621 -10.16 -65.07 13.10
N THR A 622 -9.53 -64.48 14.11
CA THR A 622 -10.13 -63.50 15.02
C THR A 622 -9.21 -62.31 15.23
N ALA A 623 -9.65 -61.13 14.77
CA ALA A 623 -8.98 -59.87 15.02
C ALA A 623 -9.35 -59.26 16.36
N VAL A 624 -8.34 -58.90 17.14
CA VAL A 624 -8.44 -58.11 18.37
C VAL A 624 -8.03 -56.68 18.04
N ILE A 625 -9.02 -55.79 17.99
CA ILE A 625 -8.81 -54.38 17.69
C ILE A 625 -8.72 -53.59 19.00
N THR A 626 -7.64 -52.83 19.15
CA THR A 626 -7.38 -51.93 20.28
C THR A 626 -6.91 -50.56 19.77
N GLY A 627 -6.52 -49.65 20.68
CA GLY A 627 -6.17 -48.27 20.32
C GLY A 627 -7.39 -47.43 19.96
N HIS A 628 -7.23 -46.47 19.03
CA HIS A 628 -8.27 -45.52 18.66
C HIS A 628 -8.79 -45.79 17.25
N LEU A 629 -10.08 -46.13 17.15
CA LEU A 629 -10.74 -46.28 15.86
C LEU A 629 -10.95 -44.92 15.17
N PRO A 630 -11.03 -44.88 13.83
CA PRO A 630 -11.45 -43.68 13.12
C PRO A 630 -12.82 -43.20 13.60
N HIS A 631 -13.09 -41.90 13.44
CA HIS A 631 -14.32 -41.25 13.91
C HIS A 631 -15.60 -41.94 13.41
N ASN A 632 -15.59 -42.47 12.18
CA ASN A 632 -16.74 -43.15 11.57
C ASN A 632 -16.69 -44.68 11.73
N GLY A 633 -15.81 -45.19 12.59
CA GLY A 633 -15.42 -46.60 12.60
C GLY A 633 -14.49 -46.94 11.43
N ALA A 634 -14.21 -48.23 11.30
CA ALA A 634 -13.40 -48.80 10.23
C ALA A 634 -14.11 -50.01 9.62
N GLU A 635 -13.71 -50.40 8.41
CA GLU A 635 -14.14 -51.63 7.77
C GLU A 635 -13.02 -52.67 7.88
N LEU A 636 -13.31 -53.81 8.52
CA LEU A 636 -12.37 -54.93 8.70
C LEU A 636 -12.66 -56.01 7.65
N THR A 637 -11.65 -56.36 6.86
CA THR A 637 -11.69 -57.46 5.90
C THR A 637 -10.63 -58.49 6.22
N PHE A 638 -10.86 -59.74 5.84
CA PHE A 638 -9.92 -60.85 5.94
C PHE A 638 -9.73 -61.47 4.56
N ASP A 639 -8.46 -61.61 4.19
CA ASP A 639 -8.02 -62.32 2.99
C ASP A 639 -7.33 -63.61 3.44
N LEU A 640 -7.70 -64.72 2.81
CA LEU A 640 -7.10 -66.03 3.03
C LEU A 640 -6.36 -66.46 1.78
N TYR A 641 -5.07 -66.74 1.94
CA TYR A 641 -4.18 -67.19 0.88
C TYR A 641 -3.75 -68.62 1.12
N ARG A 642 -3.53 -69.38 0.05
CA ARG A 642 -2.96 -70.73 0.13
C ARG A 642 -1.51 -70.69 -0.35
N VAL A 643 -0.60 -71.29 0.41
CA VAL A 643 0.80 -71.43 0.00
C VAL A 643 0.87 -72.34 -1.23
N PRO A 644 1.42 -71.87 -2.37
CA PRO A 644 1.53 -72.70 -3.56
C PRO A 644 2.61 -73.76 -3.36
N LEU A 645 2.35 -74.96 -3.89
CA LEU A 645 3.21 -76.13 -3.76
C LEU A 645 3.49 -76.72 -5.13
N VAL A 646 4.71 -77.21 -5.34
CA VAL A 646 5.12 -77.92 -6.55
C VAL A 646 4.41 -79.27 -6.61
N GLU A 647 3.69 -79.50 -7.71
CA GLU A 647 2.94 -80.73 -7.92
C GLU A 647 3.88 -81.96 -7.88
N GLY A 648 3.53 -82.95 -7.05
CA GLY A 648 4.26 -84.22 -6.94
C GLY A 648 5.49 -84.21 -6.03
N THR A 649 5.99 -83.04 -5.59
CA THR A 649 7.05 -82.96 -4.56
C THR A 649 6.56 -82.35 -3.25
N GLY A 650 5.51 -81.53 -3.27
CA GLY A 650 5.00 -80.87 -2.08
C GLY A 650 5.91 -79.76 -1.52
N GLU A 651 6.98 -79.43 -2.23
CA GLU A 651 7.86 -78.31 -1.90
C GLU A 651 7.15 -76.99 -2.17
N VAL A 652 7.44 -75.95 -1.38
CA VAL A 652 6.88 -74.61 -1.58
C VAL A 652 7.33 -74.05 -2.93
N ASP A 653 6.36 -73.68 -3.78
CA ASP A 653 6.60 -73.13 -5.13
C ASP A 653 6.81 -71.61 -5.06
N ALA A 654 7.97 -71.20 -4.54
CA ALA A 654 8.33 -69.80 -4.45
C ALA A 654 8.70 -69.22 -5.81
N PRO A 655 8.28 -67.98 -6.13
CA PRO A 655 8.64 -67.34 -7.38
C PRO A 655 10.16 -67.18 -7.47
N SER A 656 10.71 -67.52 -8.64
CA SER A 656 12.14 -67.38 -8.92
C SER A 656 12.51 -66.02 -9.51
N VAL A 657 11.50 -65.23 -9.88
CA VAL A 657 11.63 -63.85 -10.38
C VAL A 657 10.55 -62.95 -9.77
N ASP A 658 10.82 -61.65 -9.64
CA ASP A 658 9.81 -60.65 -9.26
C ASP A 658 8.89 -60.26 -10.44
N GLY A 659 7.99 -59.31 -10.21
CA GLY A 659 7.05 -58.81 -11.22
C GLY A 659 7.70 -58.12 -12.43
N ASP A 660 8.97 -57.70 -12.31
CA ASP A 660 9.77 -57.11 -13.39
C ASP A 660 10.67 -58.16 -14.07
N GLY A 661 10.64 -59.42 -13.62
CA GLY A 661 11.42 -60.54 -14.14
C GLY A 661 12.84 -60.62 -13.58
N ALA A 662 13.19 -59.87 -12.55
CA ALA A 662 14.49 -59.94 -11.89
C ALA A 662 14.55 -61.16 -10.94
N PRO A 663 15.67 -61.89 -10.85
CA PRO A 663 15.77 -63.05 -9.97
C PRO A 663 15.55 -62.69 -8.50
N VAL A 664 14.72 -63.48 -7.80
CA VAL A 664 14.49 -63.36 -6.36
C VAL A 664 14.68 -64.71 -5.66
N SER A 665 15.03 -64.66 -4.37
CA SER A 665 15.16 -65.84 -3.52
C SER A 665 14.73 -65.50 -2.09
N TYR A 666 13.96 -66.37 -1.47
CA TYR A 666 13.44 -66.20 -0.12
C TYR A 666 14.19 -67.10 0.86
N ALA A 667 14.34 -66.64 2.11
CA ALA A 667 14.89 -67.49 3.15
C ALA A 667 13.93 -68.66 3.44
N PRO A 668 14.41 -69.84 3.87
CA PRO A 668 13.54 -70.92 4.30
C PRO A 668 12.54 -70.44 5.38
N GLY A 669 11.24 -70.64 5.12
CA GLY A 669 10.16 -70.19 6.01
C GLY A 669 9.67 -68.76 5.79
N ASP A 670 10.31 -67.97 4.92
CA ASP A 670 9.80 -66.67 4.50
C ASP A 670 8.65 -66.84 3.50
N LEU A 671 7.44 -66.51 3.96
CA LEU A 671 6.19 -66.60 3.20
C LEU A 671 5.61 -65.22 2.88
N SER A 672 6.37 -64.14 3.04
CA SER A 672 5.89 -62.77 2.82
C SER A 672 5.39 -62.50 1.39
N TRP A 673 5.84 -63.30 0.43
CA TRP A 673 5.47 -63.22 -0.99
C TRP A 673 4.18 -63.96 -1.34
N VAL A 674 3.62 -64.78 -0.44
CA VAL A 674 2.47 -65.64 -0.74
C VAL A 674 1.19 -64.83 -0.91
N CYS A 675 1.03 -63.73 -0.17
CA CYS A 675 -0.24 -62.98 -0.11
C CYS A 675 -0.45 -62.06 -1.32
N THR A 676 -0.58 -62.67 -2.49
CA THR A 676 -0.86 -62.03 -3.79
C THR A 676 -2.19 -62.52 -4.35
N ALA A 677 -2.72 -61.81 -5.35
CA ALA A 677 -3.99 -62.18 -5.98
C ALA A 677 -4.01 -63.60 -6.54
N ASP A 678 -2.86 -64.12 -7.00
CA ASP A 678 -2.75 -65.46 -7.60
C ASP A 678 -2.94 -66.59 -6.56
N ASN A 679 -2.66 -66.32 -5.29
CA ASN A 679 -2.76 -67.29 -4.19
C ASN A 679 -4.00 -67.07 -3.30
N LEU A 680 -4.82 -66.06 -3.60
CA LEU A 680 -6.02 -65.72 -2.83
C LEU A 680 -7.10 -66.80 -3.04
N VAL A 681 -7.51 -67.46 -1.96
CA VAL A 681 -8.53 -68.51 -1.99
C VAL A 681 -9.87 -68.06 -1.40
N SER A 682 -9.86 -67.04 -0.54
CA SER A 682 -11.09 -66.46 0.01
C SER A 682 -10.85 -65.02 0.45
N SER A 683 -11.85 -64.15 0.26
CA SER A 683 -11.84 -62.78 0.76
C SER A 683 -13.27 -62.34 1.02
N ASN A 684 -13.47 -61.52 2.05
CA ASN A 684 -14.73 -60.81 2.28
C ASN A 684 -14.65 -59.32 1.87
N ALA A 685 -13.57 -58.90 1.19
CA ALA A 685 -13.36 -57.52 0.77
C ALA A 685 -14.40 -57.02 -0.23
N ASP A 686 -14.86 -57.88 -1.15
CA ASP A 686 -15.89 -57.57 -2.15
C ASP A 686 -17.30 -57.49 -1.55
N THR A 687 -17.51 -58.12 -0.39
CA THR A 687 -18.78 -58.06 0.37
C THR A 687 -18.82 -56.91 1.37
N GLY A 688 -17.79 -56.07 1.42
CA GLY A 688 -17.73 -54.88 2.29
C GLY A 688 -17.33 -55.17 3.74
N GLY A 689 -16.74 -56.34 4.02
CA GLY A 689 -16.20 -56.67 5.35
C GLY A 689 -17.18 -56.52 6.52
N ALA A 690 -16.64 -56.34 7.72
CA ALA A 690 -17.39 -55.98 8.92
C ALA A 690 -17.08 -54.54 9.33
N ILE A 691 -18.12 -53.73 9.57
CA ILE A 691 -17.94 -52.38 10.12
C ILE A 691 -17.70 -52.47 11.62
N VAL A 692 -16.50 -52.06 12.04
CA VAL A 692 -16.06 -52.03 13.44
C VAL A 692 -16.14 -50.60 13.97
N THR A 693 -16.96 -50.41 15.01
CA THR A 693 -17.19 -49.10 15.65
C THR A 693 -16.72 -49.06 17.10
N GLU A 694 -16.30 -50.19 17.65
CA GLU A 694 -15.80 -50.35 19.01
C GLU A 694 -14.55 -51.22 19.00
N THR A 695 -13.72 -51.11 20.04
CA THR A 695 -12.60 -52.04 20.23
C THR A 695 -13.13 -53.38 20.72
N GLY A 696 -12.48 -54.49 20.34
CA GLY A 696 -12.97 -55.82 20.67
C GLY A 696 -12.46 -56.91 19.75
N GLU A 697 -13.04 -58.10 19.91
CA GLU A 697 -12.75 -59.28 19.09
C GLU A 697 -13.75 -59.41 17.95
N TYR A 698 -13.22 -59.60 16.73
CA TYR A 698 -13.98 -59.71 15.48
C TYR A 698 -13.53 -60.94 14.72
N ARG A 699 -14.42 -61.92 14.60
CA ARG A 699 -14.14 -63.18 13.89
C ARG A 699 -14.29 -62.98 12.37
N SER A 700 -13.41 -63.60 11.60
CA SER A 700 -13.49 -63.69 10.14
C SER A 700 -14.69 -64.55 9.71
N HIS A 701 -14.93 -64.61 8.39
CA HIS A 701 -15.75 -65.68 7.82
C HIS A 701 -15.07 -67.05 8.00
N GLU A 702 -15.87 -68.10 8.05
CA GLU A 702 -15.37 -69.48 8.02
C GLU A 702 -15.06 -69.89 6.58
N TYR A 703 -13.93 -70.58 6.40
CA TYR A 703 -13.53 -71.16 5.12
C TYR A 703 -13.46 -72.68 5.25
N GLU A 704 -14.32 -73.39 4.52
CA GLU A 704 -14.30 -74.85 4.44
C GLU A 704 -13.08 -75.31 3.61
N ILE A 705 -12.24 -76.14 4.22
CA ILE A 705 -11.04 -76.68 3.58
C ILE A 705 -11.46 -77.70 2.52
N VAL A 706 -11.17 -77.39 1.26
CA VAL A 706 -11.41 -78.29 0.13
C VAL A 706 -10.13 -78.98 -0.38
N GLU A 707 -8.96 -78.47 0.00
CA GLU A 707 -7.66 -78.98 -0.42
C GLU A 707 -6.68 -79.00 0.76
N ASN A 708 -5.81 -80.01 0.82
CA ASN A 708 -4.71 -80.01 1.78
C ASN A 708 -3.70 -78.91 1.45
N GLY A 709 -3.07 -78.31 2.47
CA GLY A 709 -2.15 -77.19 2.28
C GLY A 709 -1.95 -76.33 3.52
N LYS A 710 -1.14 -75.29 3.36
CA LYS A 710 -0.89 -74.26 4.36
C LYS A 710 -1.60 -72.98 3.94
N TYR A 711 -2.32 -72.36 4.86
CA TYR A 711 -3.18 -71.21 4.63
C TYR A 711 -2.76 -70.03 5.49
N LEU A 712 -2.73 -68.83 4.92
CA LEU A 712 -2.27 -67.60 5.57
C LEU A 712 -3.42 -66.58 5.58
N TRP A 713 -3.76 -66.09 6.77
CA TRP A 713 -4.71 -65.01 6.95
C TRP A 713 -4.00 -63.65 6.89
N VAL A 714 -4.65 -62.66 6.27
CA VAL A 714 -4.25 -61.25 6.32
C VAL A 714 -5.50 -60.42 6.55
N GLU A 715 -5.52 -59.71 7.66
CA GLU A 715 -6.54 -58.72 7.96
C GLU A 715 -6.18 -57.36 7.37
N LYS A 716 -7.20 -56.62 6.93
CA LYS A 716 -7.05 -55.24 6.47
C LYS A 716 -8.11 -54.39 7.12
N LEU A 717 -7.67 -53.27 7.66
CA LEU A 717 -8.52 -52.25 8.25
C LEU A 717 -8.57 -51.05 7.31
N TRP A 718 -9.76 -50.73 6.83
CA TRP A 718 -10.02 -49.67 5.87
C TRP A 718 -10.82 -48.54 6.53
N SER A 719 -10.69 -47.33 6.02
CA SER A 719 -11.55 -46.22 6.40
C SER A 719 -12.97 -46.47 5.90
N VAL A 720 -13.97 -46.02 6.68
CA VAL A 720 -15.36 -45.97 6.19
C VAL A 720 -15.51 -44.69 5.38
N PRO A 721 -15.66 -44.78 4.04
CA PRO A 721 -15.64 -43.60 3.20
C PRO A 721 -16.91 -42.77 3.35
N ALA A 722 -16.75 -41.45 3.20
CA ALA A 722 -17.90 -40.58 2.96
C ALA A 722 -18.54 -40.91 1.60
N VAL A 723 -19.83 -40.56 1.44
CA VAL A 723 -20.58 -40.84 0.20
C VAL A 723 -19.80 -40.34 -1.03
N GLY A 724 -19.49 -41.26 -1.95
CA GLY A 724 -18.79 -40.97 -3.20
C GLY A 724 -17.26 -40.95 -3.11
N LYS A 725 -16.65 -41.31 -1.97
CA LYS A 725 -15.21 -41.57 -1.84
C LYS A 725 -14.90 -43.06 -1.82
N GLU A 726 -13.68 -43.42 -2.21
CA GLU A 726 -13.15 -44.77 -2.03
C GLU A 726 -12.64 -44.94 -0.59
N ARG A 727 -12.69 -46.17 -0.09
CA ARG A 727 -12.08 -46.52 1.20
C ARG A 727 -10.56 -46.45 1.08
N GLU A 728 -9.90 -46.02 2.16
CA GLU A 728 -8.44 -45.92 2.23
C GLU A 728 -7.90 -46.97 3.21
N LEU A 729 -6.78 -47.61 2.89
CA LEU A 729 -6.17 -48.61 3.76
C LEU A 729 -5.52 -47.92 4.96
N ILE A 730 -6.01 -48.23 6.17
CA ILE A 730 -5.45 -47.72 7.44
C ILE A 730 -4.31 -48.63 7.90
N ARG A 731 -4.54 -49.95 7.84
CA ARG A 731 -3.60 -50.96 8.31
C ARG A 731 -3.83 -52.27 7.57
N GLU A 732 -2.75 -53.00 7.36
CA GLU A 732 -2.72 -54.36 6.81
C GLU A 732 -1.84 -55.24 7.69
N GLY A 733 -2.28 -56.48 7.91
CA GLY A 733 -1.55 -57.52 8.62
C GLY A 733 -0.33 -58.01 7.86
N GLY A 734 0.59 -58.65 8.58
CA GLY A 734 1.78 -59.24 7.96
C GLY A 734 1.46 -60.56 7.27
N CYS A 735 1.91 -60.74 6.03
CA CYS A 735 1.83 -62.03 5.36
C CYS A 735 2.81 -63.05 5.96
N GLY A 736 2.35 -64.29 6.19
CA GLY A 736 3.21 -65.39 6.64
C GLY A 736 3.52 -65.40 8.15
N VAL A 737 2.76 -64.65 8.95
CA VAL A 737 2.86 -64.66 10.40
C VAL A 737 2.36 -66.01 10.95
N ALA A 738 3.08 -66.58 11.93
CA ALA A 738 2.80 -67.92 12.45
C ALA A 738 1.43 -68.00 13.13
N GLU A 739 1.09 -67.00 13.94
CA GLU A 739 -0.22 -66.84 14.58
C GLU A 739 -1.37 -66.72 13.56
N GLU A 740 -1.06 -66.31 12.33
CA GLU A 740 -2.00 -66.12 11.19
C GLU A 740 -2.01 -67.31 10.22
N THR A 741 -1.38 -68.41 10.60
CA THR A 741 -1.25 -69.59 9.76
C THR A 741 -2.20 -70.70 10.22
N SER A 742 -2.93 -71.28 9.27
CA SER A 742 -3.76 -72.48 9.43
C SER A 742 -3.22 -73.62 8.57
N PHE A 743 -3.30 -74.86 9.05
CA PHE A 743 -2.86 -76.06 8.34
C PHE A 743 -4.05 -76.97 8.01
N ALA A 744 -4.14 -77.40 6.76
CA ALA A 744 -5.04 -78.49 6.37
C ALA A 744 -4.29 -79.82 6.49
N LEU A 745 -4.63 -80.56 7.54
CA LEU A 745 -3.96 -81.78 7.94
C LEU A 745 -5.00 -82.80 8.42
N ASP A 746 -4.96 -83.98 7.81
CA ASP A 746 -5.71 -85.14 8.24
C ASP A 746 -4.80 -86.10 9.02
N VAL A 747 -5.33 -86.65 10.11
CA VAL A 747 -4.59 -87.58 10.98
C VAL A 747 -5.48 -88.79 11.23
N THR A 748 -5.01 -89.95 10.78
CA THR A 748 -5.63 -91.24 11.07
C THR A 748 -4.66 -92.05 11.93
N THR A 749 -5.15 -92.85 12.87
CA THR A 749 -4.25 -93.68 13.69
C THR A 749 -4.57 -95.17 13.59
N GLN A 750 -3.64 -95.99 14.07
CA GLN A 750 -3.72 -97.44 14.02
C GLN A 750 -3.05 -98.03 15.26
N ALA A 751 -3.87 -98.51 16.17
CA ALA A 751 -3.43 -99.11 17.42
C ALA A 751 -2.89 -100.53 17.17
N MET A 752 -1.76 -100.84 17.80
CA MET A 752 -1.01 -102.09 17.63
C MET A 752 -0.63 -102.69 19.00
N SER A 753 -0.34 -104.00 18.99
CA SER A 753 0.23 -104.71 20.15
C SER A 753 1.38 -105.61 19.73
N ASP A 754 2.27 -105.95 20.67
CA ASP A 754 3.41 -106.86 20.39
C ASP A 754 2.96 -108.22 19.81
N THR A 755 1.72 -108.62 20.09
CA THR A 755 1.13 -109.88 19.63
C THR A 755 0.38 -109.76 18.30
N GLY A 756 0.17 -108.54 17.80
CA GLY A 756 -0.72 -108.24 16.67
C GLY A 756 -2.21 -108.43 16.98
N ALA A 757 -2.59 -108.79 18.21
CA ALA A 757 -3.98 -108.90 18.62
C ALA A 757 -4.56 -107.52 18.93
N THR A 758 -5.79 -107.28 18.49
CA THR A 758 -6.57 -106.07 18.80
C THR A 758 -7.66 -106.32 19.84
N THR A 759 -7.93 -107.60 20.16
CA THR A 759 -8.91 -108.00 21.18
C THR A 759 -8.36 -109.09 22.08
N GLY A 760 -8.78 -109.08 23.35
CA GLY A 760 -8.37 -110.10 24.31
C GLY A 760 -6.88 -110.03 24.67
N ILE A 761 -6.28 -108.85 24.58
CA ILE A 761 -4.86 -108.62 24.89
C ILE A 761 -4.63 -108.91 26.38
N GLU A 762 -3.67 -109.79 26.67
CA GLU A 762 -3.32 -110.19 28.04
C GLU A 762 -2.41 -109.15 28.73
N HIS A 763 -2.30 -109.26 30.06
CA HIS A 763 -1.45 -108.40 30.90
C HIS A 763 0.02 -108.44 30.47
N GLY A 764 0.71 -107.32 30.63
CA GLY A 764 2.14 -107.22 30.31
C GLY A 764 2.48 -107.10 28.82
N VAL A 765 1.50 -107.07 27.91
CA VAL A 765 1.71 -106.84 26.47
C VAL A 765 1.88 -105.35 26.22
N HIS A 766 2.92 -104.95 25.50
CA HIS A 766 3.03 -103.56 25.07
C HIS A 766 2.08 -103.27 23.92
N VAL A 767 1.47 -102.10 23.99
CA VAL A 767 0.64 -101.50 22.94
C VAL A 767 1.24 -100.16 22.55
N TRP A 768 1.03 -99.77 21.30
CA TRP A 768 1.41 -98.46 20.77
C TRP A 768 0.41 -98.06 19.70
N ASP A 769 0.49 -96.81 19.26
CA ASP A 769 -0.31 -96.29 18.17
C ASP A 769 0.58 -95.70 17.08
N THR A 770 0.11 -95.75 15.84
CA THR A 770 0.80 -95.18 14.67
C THR A 770 -0.10 -94.15 14.02
N ALA A 771 0.24 -92.87 14.14
CA ALA A 771 -0.42 -91.80 13.40
C ALA A 771 0.09 -91.76 11.95
N THR A 772 -0.83 -91.70 11.00
CA THR A 772 -0.60 -91.45 9.58
C THR A 772 -1.16 -90.07 9.26
N LEU A 773 -0.25 -89.13 8.97
CA LEU A 773 -0.53 -87.73 8.72
C LEU A 773 -0.52 -87.48 7.20
N THR A 774 -1.63 -86.94 6.67
CA THR A 774 -1.80 -86.60 5.26
C THR A 774 -2.24 -85.14 5.15
N GLY A 775 -1.49 -84.34 4.40
CA GLY A 775 -1.69 -82.90 4.24
C GLY A 775 -0.44 -82.13 4.63
N TYR A 776 -0.60 -80.86 5.04
CA TYR A 776 0.54 -80.03 5.40
C TYR A 776 0.86 -80.18 6.89
N VAL A 777 1.97 -80.85 7.20
CA VAL A 777 2.47 -81.02 8.56
C VAL A 777 3.20 -79.74 9.00
N PRO A 778 2.81 -79.12 10.13
CA PRO A 778 3.41 -77.87 10.59
C PRO A 778 4.92 -77.97 10.83
N GLU A 779 5.68 -76.99 10.37
CA GLU A 779 7.12 -76.92 10.65
C GLU A 779 7.35 -76.70 12.15
N GLY A 780 8.23 -77.53 12.74
CA GLY A 780 8.47 -77.50 14.18
C GLY A 780 7.29 -78.01 15.03
N GLY A 781 6.27 -78.59 14.39
CA GLY A 781 5.14 -79.21 15.07
C GLY A 781 5.52 -80.50 15.82
N GLN A 782 4.59 -80.96 16.65
CA GLN A 782 4.72 -82.18 17.43
C GLN A 782 3.41 -82.95 17.46
N VAL A 783 3.48 -84.27 17.63
CA VAL A 783 2.32 -85.12 17.89
C VAL A 783 2.45 -85.81 19.25
N THR A 784 1.35 -85.87 19.99
CA THR A 784 1.22 -86.66 21.21
C THR A 784 0.09 -87.66 21.06
N PHE A 785 0.24 -88.83 21.67
CA PHE A 785 -0.80 -89.87 21.68
C PHE A 785 -1.45 -89.93 23.05
N GLU A 786 -2.74 -89.66 23.12
CA GLU A 786 -3.57 -89.79 24.32
C GLU A 786 -4.23 -91.18 24.31
N ALA A 787 -4.08 -91.94 25.40
CA ALA A 787 -4.70 -93.24 25.55
C ALA A 787 -5.77 -93.20 26.65
N HIS A 788 -7.02 -93.45 26.26
CA HIS A 788 -8.18 -93.44 27.14
C HIS A 788 -8.63 -94.85 27.47
N LEU A 789 -8.69 -95.20 28.76
CA LEU A 789 -9.00 -96.52 29.25
C LEU A 789 -10.41 -96.56 29.86
N VAL A 790 -11.30 -97.35 29.26
CA VAL A 790 -12.73 -97.36 29.55
C VAL A 790 -13.18 -98.76 29.97
N PRO A 791 -13.72 -98.98 31.18
CA PRO A 791 -14.20 -100.30 31.60
C PRO A 791 -15.28 -100.85 30.67
N ALA A 792 -15.14 -102.10 30.23
CA ALA A 792 -16.10 -102.75 29.34
C ALA A 792 -17.42 -103.02 30.08
N ARG A 793 -18.38 -102.10 29.96
CA ARG A 793 -19.74 -102.18 30.55
C ARG A 793 -20.81 -102.03 29.48
N ALA A 794 -21.93 -102.71 29.63
CA ALA A 794 -23.06 -102.58 28.72
C ALA A 794 -23.67 -101.16 28.79
N GLY A 795 -23.73 -100.46 27.65
CA GLY A 795 -24.42 -99.17 27.50
C GLY A 795 -23.55 -97.90 27.46
N VAL A 796 -22.22 -98.02 27.43
CA VAL A 796 -21.32 -96.86 27.17
C VAL A 796 -21.29 -96.60 25.66
N ASP A 797 -21.55 -95.36 25.25
CA ASP A 797 -21.30 -94.94 23.86
C ASP A 797 -19.79 -94.74 23.67
N LEU A 798 -19.19 -95.70 22.97
CA LEU A 798 -17.76 -95.81 22.76
C LEU A 798 -17.18 -94.64 21.96
N ARG A 799 -18.00 -93.90 21.20
CA ARG A 799 -17.58 -92.74 20.39
C ARG A 799 -17.45 -91.44 21.18
N THR A 800 -17.92 -91.41 22.43
CA THR A 800 -17.81 -90.24 23.33
C THR A 800 -17.01 -90.55 24.59
N ALA A 801 -16.24 -91.64 24.54
CA ALA A 801 -15.61 -92.22 25.72
C ALA A 801 -14.25 -91.57 26.08
N CYS A 802 -13.63 -90.82 25.16
CA CYS A 802 -12.38 -90.11 25.40
C CYS A 802 -12.68 -88.77 26.10
N THR A 803 -12.49 -88.76 27.42
CA THR A 803 -12.69 -87.61 28.29
C THR A 803 -11.50 -87.49 29.23
N ALA A 804 -11.39 -86.36 29.95
CA ALA A 804 -10.34 -86.18 30.95
C ALA A 804 -10.37 -87.27 32.04
N ASP A 805 -11.56 -87.79 32.39
CA ASP A 805 -11.74 -88.83 33.42
C ASP A 805 -11.30 -90.22 32.96
N THR A 806 -11.22 -90.44 31.64
CA THR A 806 -10.81 -91.72 31.04
C THR A 806 -9.38 -91.69 30.52
N LEU A 807 -8.73 -90.53 30.48
CA LEU A 807 -7.33 -90.40 30.06
C LEU A 807 -6.42 -91.16 31.04
N ALA A 808 -5.80 -92.24 30.56
CA ALA A 808 -4.93 -93.09 31.36
C ALA A 808 -3.45 -92.80 31.12
N TRP A 809 -3.10 -92.30 29.93
CA TRP A 809 -1.72 -92.04 29.55
C TRP A 809 -1.63 -91.03 28.39
N THR A 810 -0.55 -90.27 28.35
CA THR A 810 -0.16 -89.41 27.23
C THR A 810 1.31 -89.71 26.91
N SER A 811 1.63 -89.91 25.64
CA SER A 811 3.01 -90.14 25.20
C SER A 811 3.91 -88.93 25.42
N SER A 812 5.22 -89.15 25.45
CA SER A 812 6.17 -88.06 25.18
C SER A 812 5.88 -87.44 23.79
N PRO A 813 6.00 -86.10 23.63
CA PRO A 813 5.82 -85.47 22.32
C PRO A 813 6.83 -85.97 21.30
N VAL A 814 6.37 -86.27 20.08
CA VAL A 814 7.23 -86.64 18.95
C VAL A 814 7.31 -85.45 18.00
N SER A 815 8.52 -84.94 17.76
CA SER A 815 8.76 -83.88 16.79
C SER A 815 8.42 -84.35 15.38
N LEU A 816 7.71 -83.52 14.64
CA LEU A 816 7.31 -83.78 13.27
C LEU A 816 8.32 -83.17 12.29
N GLU A 817 8.58 -83.89 11.20
CA GLU A 817 9.21 -83.29 10.02
C GLU A 817 8.13 -82.49 9.28
N GLY A 818 8.33 -81.17 9.20
CA GLY A 818 7.36 -80.29 8.57
C GLY A 818 7.43 -80.36 7.05
N GLY A 819 6.29 -80.21 6.38
CA GLY A 819 6.18 -80.28 4.94
C GLY A 819 4.84 -80.87 4.48
N PHE A 820 4.65 -80.94 3.18
CA PHE A 820 3.44 -81.51 2.59
C PHE A 820 3.61 -83.01 2.35
N TYR A 821 2.65 -83.81 2.82
CA TYR A 821 2.59 -85.25 2.65
C TYR A 821 1.27 -85.64 1.98
N ASP A 822 1.31 -86.42 0.91
CA ASP A 822 0.12 -86.88 0.19
C ASP A 822 -0.30 -88.31 0.59
N GLU A 823 -1.43 -88.78 0.07
CA GLU A 823 -1.93 -90.13 0.36
C GLU A 823 -0.98 -91.25 -0.07
N THR A 824 -0.09 -90.99 -1.04
CA THR A 824 0.88 -91.98 -1.55
C THR A 824 2.14 -92.06 -0.70
N THR A 825 2.46 -90.97 0.00
CA THR A 825 3.65 -90.79 0.83
C THR A 825 3.32 -90.09 2.17
N PRO A 826 2.42 -90.65 3.01
CA PRO A 826 2.04 -90.01 4.25
C PRO A 826 3.16 -90.07 5.30
N LEU A 827 3.20 -89.09 6.20
CA LEU A 827 4.12 -89.12 7.34
C LEU A 827 3.58 -90.09 8.40
N LYS A 828 4.38 -91.11 8.76
CA LYS A 828 4.03 -92.09 9.80
C LYS A 828 4.85 -91.87 11.05
N VAL A 829 4.17 -91.73 12.18
CA VAL A 829 4.79 -91.51 13.48
C VAL A 829 4.23 -92.52 14.48
N GLU A 830 5.11 -93.20 15.21
CA GLU A 830 4.72 -94.17 16.23
C GLU A 830 4.86 -93.57 17.63
N SER A 831 3.91 -93.89 18.51
CA SER A 831 4.04 -93.64 19.94
C SER A 831 5.13 -94.52 20.54
N GLU A 832 5.62 -94.15 21.73
CA GLU A 832 6.36 -95.11 22.54
C GLU A 832 5.45 -96.29 22.94
N ARG A 833 6.06 -97.46 23.14
CA ARG A 833 5.36 -98.67 23.59
C ARG A 833 5.01 -98.55 25.07
N HIS A 834 3.75 -98.80 25.42
CA HIS A 834 3.23 -98.70 26.80
C HIS A 834 2.47 -99.97 27.20
N THR A 835 2.44 -100.28 28.50
CA THR A 835 1.69 -101.43 29.05
C THR A 835 0.54 -100.93 29.90
N PHE A 836 -0.67 -101.42 29.63
CA PHE A 836 -1.86 -101.11 30.44
C PHE A 836 -2.38 -102.39 31.10
N ASP A 837 -2.42 -102.43 32.43
CA ASP A 837 -2.88 -103.58 33.20
C ASP A 837 -4.17 -103.22 33.99
N PRO A 838 -5.35 -103.15 33.34
CA PRO A 838 -6.59 -102.79 34.02
C PRO A 838 -7.06 -103.89 34.99
N ASP A 839 -7.75 -103.52 36.07
CA ASP A 839 -8.35 -104.48 37.02
C ASP A 839 -9.57 -105.22 36.44
N VAL A 840 -10.21 -104.66 35.42
CA VAL A 840 -11.39 -105.21 34.73
C VAL A 840 -11.19 -105.17 33.23
N ASP A 841 -11.89 -106.06 32.49
CA ASP A 841 -11.90 -105.99 31.02
C ASP A 841 -12.24 -104.55 30.60
N SER A 842 -11.40 -103.96 29.76
CA SER A 842 -11.45 -102.54 29.40
C SER A 842 -11.14 -102.36 27.93
N VAL A 843 -11.63 -101.26 27.36
CA VAL A 843 -11.34 -100.83 25.99
C VAL A 843 -10.40 -99.63 26.07
N LEU A 844 -9.32 -99.69 25.30
CA LEU A 844 -8.33 -98.65 25.15
C LEU A 844 -8.56 -97.93 23.82
N TYR A 845 -8.70 -96.61 23.86
CA TYR A 845 -8.80 -95.73 22.69
C TYR A 845 -7.54 -94.88 22.60
N PHE A 846 -6.89 -94.88 21.45
CA PHE A 846 -5.85 -93.90 21.16
C PHE A 846 -6.43 -92.70 20.42
N VAL A 847 -5.88 -91.52 20.70
CA VAL A 847 -6.17 -90.27 20.01
C VAL A 847 -4.85 -89.55 19.77
N ALA A 848 -4.46 -89.37 18.50
CA ALA A 848 -3.33 -88.51 18.16
C ALA A 848 -3.75 -87.05 18.18
N VAL A 849 -2.96 -86.21 18.85
CA VAL A 849 -3.14 -84.76 18.93
C VAL A 849 -1.92 -84.10 18.32
N THR A 850 -2.10 -83.46 17.17
CA THR A 850 -1.05 -82.74 16.46
C THR A 850 -1.09 -81.28 16.85
N ARG A 851 0.07 -80.73 17.21
CA ARG A 851 0.26 -79.32 17.57
C ARG A 851 1.31 -78.66 16.68
N ASP A 852 1.13 -77.38 16.40
CA ASP A 852 2.14 -76.57 15.70
C ASP A 852 3.24 -76.08 16.65
N ALA A 853 4.19 -75.31 16.11
CA ALA A 853 5.30 -74.74 16.89
C ALA A 853 4.86 -73.72 17.96
N LEU A 854 3.62 -73.22 17.90
CA LEU A 854 3.01 -72.33 18.90
C LEU A 854 2.19 -73.12 19.93
N ASP A 855 2.28 -74.46 19.92
CA ASP A 855 1.53 -75.40 20.76
C ASP A 855 0.01 -75.39 20.53
N ARG A 856 -0.45 -74.84 19.40
CA ARG A 856 -1.87 -74.82 19.03
C ARG A 856 -2.26 -76.16 18.41
N GLU A 857 -3.45 -76.66 18.77
CA GLU A 857 -3.98 -77.93 18.24
C GLU A 857 -4.41 -77.77 16.78
N VAL A 858 -3.73 -78.47 15.88
CA VAL A 858 -3.95 -78.44 14.43
C VAL A 858 -4.96 -79.49 13.99
N ASN A 859 -4.86 -80.70 14.56
CA ASN A 859 -5.77 -81.79 14.30
C ASN A 859 -5.79 -82.75 15.50
N ARG A 860 -6.93 -83.41 15.70
CA ARG A 860 -7.15 -84.44 16.72
C ARG A 860 -7.85 -85.64 16.09
N GLY A 861 -7.31 -86.83 16.33
CA GLY A 861 -7.91 -88.10 15.92
C GLY A 861 -9.30 -88.34 16.51
N GLU A 862 -10.13 -89.14 15.83
CA GLU A 862 -11.50 -89.41 16.27
C GLU A 862 -11.57 -90.50 17.33
N CYS A 863 -12.10 -90.16 18.51
CA CYS A 863 -12.32 -91.15 19.55
C CYS A 863 -13.25 -92.29 19.12
N GLY A 864 -12.78 -93.53 19.26
CA GLY A 864 -13.61 -94.72 19.04
C GLY A 864 -13.63 -95.22 17.60
N ASP A 865 -12.68 -94.77 16.76
CA ASP A 865 -12.40 -95.44 15.49
C ASP A 865 -11.96 -96.89 15.76
N PRO A 866 -12.52 -97.90 15.05
CA PRO A 866 -12.15 -99.31 15.22
C PRO A 866 -10.66 -99.61 15.05
N ASN A 867 -9.95 -98.83 14.23
CA ASN A 867 -8.51 -98.98 14.01
C ASN A 867 -7.69 -98.41 15.18
N GLU A 868 -8.29 -97.55 15.99
CA GLU A 868 -7.68 -96.85 17.14
C GLU A 868 -8.09 -97.50 18.48
N THR A 869 -8.74 -98.67 18.42
CA THR A 869 -9.37 -99.32 19.57
C THR A 869 -8.76 -100.70 19.87
N LEU A 870 -8.32 -100.92 21.12
CA LEU A 870 -7.84 -102.23 21.61
C LEU A 870 -8.67 -102.72 22.80
N SER A 871 -8.96 -104.03 22.88
CA SER A 871 -9.62 -104.61 24.06
C SER A 871 -8.64 -105.37 24.96
N LEU A 872 -8.53 -104.93 26.20
CA LEU A 872 -7.63 -105.46 27.24
C LEU A 872 -8.38 -106.34 28.23
N LYS A 873 -7.73 -107.42 28.69
CA LYS A 873 -8.27 -108.28 29.75
C LYS A 873 -7.99 -107.71 31.14
N GLY A 874 -8.96 -107.78 32.05
CA GLY A 874 -8.80 -107.36 33.44
C GLY A 874 -7.95 -108.32 34.27
N GLN A 875 -7.25 -107.83 35.30
CA GLN A 875 -6.55 -108.71 36.25
C GLN A 875 -7.58 -109.50 37.07
N LYS A 876 -7.45 -110.83 37.11
CA LYS A 876 -8.24 -111.64 38.05
C LYS A 876 -7.77 -111.36 39.47
N VAL A 877 -8.43 -110.45 40.16
CA VAL A 877 -8.28 -110.30 41.62
C VAL A 877 -8.84 -111.55 42.28
N ILE A 878 -7.97 -112.34 42.93
CA ILE A 878 -8.40 -113.43 43.80
C ILE A 878 -9.03 -112.79 45.04
N ALA A 879 -10.37 -112.74 45.06
CA ALA A 879 -11.13 -112.39 46.24
C ALA A 879 -10.79 -113.36 47.38
N THR A 880 -10.06 -112.91 48.40
CA THR A 880 -10.02 -113.58 49.70
C THR A 880 -11.28 -113.20 50.45
N GLY A 881 -12.34 -113.97 50.21
CA GLY A 881 -13.62 -113.82 50.90
C GLY A 881 -13.49 -114.03 52.40
N GLY A 882 -14.08 -113.11 53.17
CA GLY A 882 -14.36 -113.28 54.58
C GLY A 882 -15.81 -112.88 54.85
N GLU A 883 -16.73 -113.84 54.77
CA GLU A 883 -18.09 -113.67 55.29
C GLU A 883 -18.09 -113.79 56.82
N LEU A 884 -18.66 -112.81 57.51
CA LEU A 884 -19.50 -113.06 58.69
C LEU A 884 -20.65 -112.03 58.71
N SER A 885 -21.80 -112.56 59.14
CA SER A 885 -23.17 -112.12 58.92
C SER A 885 -23.69 -111.13 60.00
N PRO A 886 -24.97 -110.68 59.97
CA PRO A 886 -25.35 -109.27 60.11
C PRO A 886 -25.96 -108.90 61.47
N VAL A 887 -26.25 -107.61 61.71
CA VAL A 887 -27.56 -107.04 62.12
C VAL A 887 -27.39 -105.57 62.57
N ALA A 888 -28.42 -104.79 62.22
CA ALA A 888 -28.61 -103.35 62.34
C ALA A 888 -28.40 -102.69 63.72
N VAL A 889 -27.96 -101.42 63.71
CA VAL A 889 -28.22 -100.44 64.77
C VAL A 889 -28.40 -99.04 64.17
N THR A 890 -29.41 -98.34 64.69
CA THR A 890 -29.81 -96.96 64.44
C THR A 890 -28.98 -95.92 65.22
N ALA A 891 -28.90 -94.71 64.64
CA ALA A 891 -28.90 -93.38 65.25
C ALA A 891 -27.83 -92.93 66.30
N ALA A 892 -27.31 -91.73 66.01
CA ALA A 892 -26.95 -90.61 66.90
C ALA A 892 -25.60 -90.58 67.66
N GLY A 893 -24.73 -89.65 67.25
CA GLY A 893 -24.49 -88.44 68.05
C GLY A 893 -23.17 -88.29 68.85
N VAL A 894 -22.41 -87.26 68.44
CA VAL A 894 -21.85 -86.20 69.32
C VAL A 894 -20.45 -86.39 69.98
N THR A 895 -19.49 -85.68 69.33
CA THR A 895 -18.43 -84.75 69.83
C THR A 895 -17.21 -85.16 70.67
N ALA A 896 -16.14 -84.40 70.34
CA ALA A 896 -15.14 -83.73 71.21
C ALA A 896 -13.79 -84.49 71.35
N LEU A 897 -12.58 -83.90 71.35
CA LEU A 897 -12.04 -82.53 71.19
C LEU A 897 -10.48 -82.64 71.21
N LEU A 898 -9.80 -81.53 70.84
CA LEU A 898 -8.42 -81.07 71.17
C LEU A 898 -7.35 -81.26 70.06
N ALA A 899 -6.87 -80.18 69.39
CA ALA A 899 -5.97 -79.07 69.79
C ALA A 899 -4.49 -79.41 69.53
N GLY A 900 -3.59 -78.58 68.99
CA GLY A 900 -3.63 -77.18 68.52
C GLY A 900 -2.22 -76.69 68.11
N LEU A 901 -2.15 -75.44 67.63
CA LEU A 901 -0.98 -74.56 67.31
C LEU A 901 -0.08 -74.94 66.12
N GLY A 902 0.38 -74.02 65.24
CA GLY A 902 0.34 -72.55 65.11
C GLY A 902 1.42 -72.17 64.06
N VAL A 903 1.28 -71.18 63.16
CA VAL A 903 1.68 -69.77 63.33
C VAL A 903 1.69 -69.10 61.92
N LEU A 904 1.00 -67.95 61.78
CA LEU A 904 1.32 -66.69 61.02
C LEU A 904 1.90 -66.74 59.59
N LEU A 905 1.47 -65.95 58.59
CA LEU A 905 1.22 -64.49 58.58
C LEU A 905 0.30 -64.04 57.42
N VAL A 906 -0.54 -63.05 57.72
CA VAL A 906 -1.21 -62.14 56.77
C VAL A 906 -0.34 -60.89 56.61
N ALA A 907 -0.20 -60.38 55.38
CA ALA A 907 0.01 -58.95 55.15
C ALA A 907 -0.83 -58.47 53.95
N ARG A 908 -1.76 -57.57 54.25
CA ARG A 908 -2.51 -56.70 53.31
C ARG A 908 -1.68 -55.47 52.93
N ARG A 909 -1.87 -54.96 51.70
CA ARG A 909 -2.12 -53.55 51.26
C ARG A 909 -1.69 -53.45 49.79
N ARG A 910 -2.54 -53.29 48.77
CA ARG A 910 -3.46 -52.19 48.38
C ARG A 910 -2.77 -50.82 48.22
N VAL A 911 -3.07 -50.19 47.07
CA VAL A 911 -2.88 -48.76 46.65
C VAL A 911 -1.59 -48.57 45.84
N ARG A 912 -1.57 -48.02 44.61
CA ARG A 912 -2.12 -46.74 44.10
C ARG A 912 -2.09 -46.73 42.55
N ARG A 913 -3.09 -46.10 41.92
CA ARG A 913 -2.98 -44.95 40.99
C ARG A 913 -2.36 -45.25 39.64
#